data_AF-A0A498HLM1-F1
#
_entry.id   AF-A0A498HLM1-F1
#
_cell.length_a   1.000
_cell.length_b   1.000
_cell.length_c   1.000
_cell.angle_alpha   90.00
_cell.angle_beta   90.00
_cell.angle_gamma   90.00
#
_symmetry.space_group_name_H-M   'P 1'
#
loop_
_entity.id
_entity.type
_entity.pdbx_description
1 polymer ?
#
loop_
_entity_poly.entity_id
_entity_poly.type
_entity_poly.pdbx_seq_one_letter_code
_entity_poly.pdbx_strand_id
1 'polypeptide(L)'
;MEEKVQSKHETETQSAENPGTLPKFKKPSKNLSLFYFTSSFVLINLSALSLMESQQDRQCPPAALEDCLKLLKGERDEQRLAGLLLVTKFCKGDDLLSLQFIYNAVGVGFLDRLLRTGMGKGSISSSGSENRDAYLQLSVTVLASFCRVPEIAASNDMVSKIPLVLEVLSNRPGSAVLDECYEFLYLVSTASEDGIMTMYSSGGMKMLASHMSVLPDGSHQMELAMKLVQLILNKLSLDIISNDYLQELAVIVAAISRQFAVLHSAVKFDALHLLSAILSSQYAAPLCDSLRVLPEKDLPNYIRDGIAAIIQNRVAPSEKLQALILADSMMMIYGERWLIGQISLSELKEPIPADRCLVLVLEQSRVEVAVLLNELAQLKDEASKKSTAPAETICLKKRNVAIAFSLLEKIISLISNASENEGDPIDENTCMTVIKGLNETIGVVLEYLQDAREHGQRKGDDLLASVRLIGSYLAETPLACKENVRELLEYMLSVEGEDERSPFYSICFLLPMLCQMTMEIEGCKALVSCGGHNAVVDCLVKLIGPHGYMVEDNDRILLACDTILNLLLKKEQLQIPLDDSVLVSLLKALAYWTEGKDDPSTIMMASSICSLLFDLTSEKALLKHPNFDDSTLDSLSRLIARSMASWGQGMSGAAKEEADLLEIVTSGYSQWANRFSRKCLPTKLVPSGTSDKIGTIQRRLAWPLRKDDTHKSRNGSNFFGYFCREKAREREREREGKMGCGNFFFTILVTFSVALITYNIIISANSPLQQDLPGPSRSSLSIGVDPIIQMPFHRSRGKSRSSKRLFHTAVTASDSVYNTWQCRIMYYWFKKFQNESGSEMGGFTRILHNGKPDKYMDEIPTFIAQPLPAGMDRLPFLQSQGYIVLNRPWAFVQWLQQADIKEDYILMSEPDHVIVKPIPNLSTGGLGVAFPFFYIEPKRYESVLRKYFPENKGPITNIDPIGNSPVIVGKESLKKIAPTWMNVSLAMKKDPEADKAFGWVLEMYAYAVASAHHGVGNILYKDFMLQPPWDKEIGKKFIIHYTYGCDYNMKGELTYGKIGEWRFDKRSYGTVAPPRNLPMPPHGVPESVVTLVKMVNEATANIPNWGE
;
A
#
# COMPACT_ATOMS: atom_id res chain seq x y z
N MET A 1 -31.56 17.51 -47.96
CA MET A 1 -31.01 16.18 -48.29
C MET A 1 -31.18 15.31 -47.04
N GLU A 2 -32.37 14.76 -46.75
CA GLU A 2 -33.12 13.73 -47.52
C GLU A 2 -32.38 12.38 -47.48
N GLU A 3 -32.95 11.23 -47.07
CA GLU A 3 -34.26 10.80 -46.54
C GLU A 3 -33.97 9.70 -45.46
N LYS A 4 -34.74 9.41 -44.41
CA LYS A 4 -36.18 9.15 -44.16
C LYS A 4 -36.66 7.73 -44.56
N VAL A 5 -37.54 7.16 -43.71
CA VAL A 5 -38.34 5.92 -43.84
C VAL A 5 -37.59 4.60 -43.46
N GLN A 6 -37.93 3.76 -42.47
CA GLN A 6 -39.07 3.49 -41.55
C GLN A 6 -39.89 2.22 -41.89
N SER A 7 -40.45 1.57 -40.84
CA SER A 7 -41.42 0.45 -40.77
C SER A 7 -40.81 -0.97 -40.70
N LYS A 8 -41.43 -2.02 -40.13
CA LYS A 8 -42.52 -2.31 -39.17
C LYS A 8 -42.38 -3.83 -38.89
N HIS A 9 -42.41 -4.32 -37.64
CA HIS A 9 -43.57 -4.82 -36.86
C HIS A 9 -44.32 -6.05 -37.42
N GLU A 10 -44.34 -7.12 -36.59
CA GLU A 10 -45.41 -8.13 -36.31
C GLU A 10 -44.75 -9.51 -36.02
N THR A 11 -44.67 -10.00 -34.77
CA THR A 11 -45.67 -10.80 -34.01
C THR A 11 -46.24 -12.03 -34.72
N GLU A 12 -45.87 -13.23 -34.27
CA GLU A 12 -46.84 -14.26 -33.84
C GLU A 12 -46.19 -15.37 -32.98
N THR A 13 -47.02 -16.19 -32.34
CA THR A 13 -46.68 -17.09 -31.21
C THR A 13 -46.90 -18.59 -31.53
N GLN A 14 -46.50 -19.44 -30.57
CA GLN A 14 -46.95 -20.83 -30.31
C GLN A 14 -46.02 -22.02 -30.66
N SER A 15 -45.36 -22.51 -29.60
CA SER A 15 -45.35 -23.90 -29.08
C SER A 15 -45.09 -25.13 -29.96
N ALA A 16 -44.17 -25.96 -29.44
CA ALA A 16 -44.31 -27.40 -29.15
C ALA A 16 -43.26 -28.36 -29.79
N GLU A 17 -42.61 -29.08 -28.87
CA GLU A 17 -42.04 -30.44 -28.96
C GLU A 17 -40.70 -30.76 -29.69
N ASN A 18 -39.85 -31.37 -28.85
CA ASN A 18 -38.53 -32.00 -29.00
C ASN A 18 -38.48 -33.20 -29.99
N PRO A 19 -37.30 -33.88 -30.20
CA PRO A 19 -35.94 -33.61 -29.68
C PRO A 19 -34.82 -33.66 -30.75
N GLY A 20 -33.59 -33.33 -30.31
CA GLY A 20 -32.40 -34.09 -30.74
C GLY A 20 -31.56 -33.52 -31.88
N THR A 21 -30.72 -32.52 -31.59
CA THR A 21 -29.43 -32.36 -32.28
C THR A 21 -28.50 -31.49 -31.44
N LEU A 22 -27.24 -31.92 -31.22
CA LEU A 22 -26.22 -31.05 -30.62
C LEU A 22 -25.94 -29.87 -31.57
N PRO A 23 -26.15 -28.60 -31.17
CA PRO A 23 -25.72 -27.46 -31.96
C PRO A 23 -24.29 -27.06 -31.56
N LYS A 24 -23.43 -26.98 -32.58
CA LYS A 24 -22.05 -26.47 -32.51
C LYS A 24 -21.96 -25.17 -31.69
N PHE A 25 -20.96 -25.10 -30.80
CA PHE A 25 -20.58 -23.88 -30.08
C PHE A 25 -20.47 -22.67 -31.05
N LYS A 26 -21.35 -21.67 -30.87
CA LYS A 26 -21.09 -20.31 -31.34
C LYS A 26 -20.06 -19.67 -30.41
N LYS A 27 -18.99 -19.08 -30.99
CA LYS A 27 -18.05 -18.25 -30.25
C LYS A 27 -18.79 -17.08 -29.56
N PRO A 28 -18.69 -16.90 -28.23
CA PRO A 28 -18.99 -15.63 -27.61
C PRO A 28 -17.89 -14.60 -27.94
N SER A 29 -18.26 -13.32 -27.89
CA SER A 29 -17.38 -12.18 -28.18
C SER A 29 -16.25 -12.04 -27.15
N LYS A 30 -15.07 -11.64 -27.62
CA LYS A 30 -13.90 -11.38 -26.77
C LYS A 30 -14.11 -10.11 -25.91
N ASN A 31 -14.56 -10.28 -24.67
CA ASN A 31 -14.27 -9.32 -23.60
C ASN A 31 -12.96 -9.73 -22.93
N LEU A 32 -11.86 -9.09 -23.34
CA LEU A 32 -10.52 -9.37 -22.85
C LEU A 32 -10.21 -8.45 -21.65
N SER A 33 -10.71 -8.78 -20.46
CA SER A 33 -10.59 -7.91 -19.28
C SER A 33 -10.41 -8.66 -17.95
N LEU A 34 -9.63 -9.75 -17.96
CA LEU A 34 -8.94 -10.34 -16.81
C LEU A 34 -7.84 -11.28 -17.35
N PHE A 35 -6.92 -11.77 -16.51
CA PHE A 35 -5.76 -12.62 -16.88
C PHE A 35 -4.60 -11.97 -17.64
N TYR A 36 -4.01 -10.91 -17.06
CA TYR A 36 -2.57 -10.62 -17.23
C TYR A 36 -1.92 -10.34 -15.86
N PHE A 37 -1.85 -11.38 -15.02
CA PHE A 37 -1.23 -11.28 -13.68
C PHE A 37 -0.37 -12.48 -13.26
N THR A 38 0.15 -13.25 -14.21
CA THR A 38 1.04 -14.41 -13.94
C THR A 38 2.25 -14.52 -14.88
N SER A 39 2.57 -13.48 -15.66
CA SER A 39 3.61 -13.53 -16.70
C SER A 39 5.07 -13.39 -16.20
N SER A 40 5.30 -13.38 -14.88
CA SER A 40 6.66 -13.30 -14.30
C SER A 40 7.10 -14.52 -13.48
N PHE A 41 6.25 -15.54 -13.33
CA PHE A 41 6.61 -16.79 -12.63
C PHE A 41 6.66 -18.03 -13.54
N VAL A 42 6.07 -17.99 -14.73
CA VAL A 42 6.10 -19.11 -15.71
C VAL A 42 7.25 -18.97 -16.73
N LEU A 43 7.82 -17.78 -16.89
CA LEU A 43 8.80 -17.47 -17.94
C LEU A 43 10.28 -17.70 -17.57
N ILE A 44 10.56 -18.34 -16.43
CA ILE A 44 11.93 -18.68 -15.98
C ILE A 44 12.32 -20.13 -16.34
N ASN A 45 11.37 -21.03 -16.63
CA ASN A 45 11.65 -22.44 -16.98
C ASN A 45 11.49 -22.81 -18.47
N LEU A 46 11.24 -21.84 -19.36
CA LEU A 46 11.10 -22.07 -20.81
C LEU A 46 12.17 -21.39 -21.68
N SER A 47 13.11 -20.66 -21.07
CA SER A 47 14.23 -19.99 -21.75
C SER A 47 15.57 -20.75 -21.67
N ALA A 48 15.61 -21.88 -20.96
CA ALA A 48 16.81 -22.73 -20.81
C ALA A 48 16.98 -23.82 -21.90
N LEU A 49 16.08 -23.88 -22.88
CA LEU A 49 15.91 -25.04 -23.78
C LEU A 49 16.32 -24.80 -25.24
N SER A 50 17.18 -23.79 -25.51
CA SER A 50 17.63 -23.46 -26.88
C SER A 50 19.14 -23.24 -27.05
N LEU A 51 19.97 -23.63 -26.05
CA LEU A 51 21.41 -23.31 -26.06
C LEU A 51 22.35 -24.43 -25.56
N MET A 52 22.06 -25.70 -25.90
CA MET A 52 23.04 -26.80 -25.81
C MET A 52 22.95 -27.80 -26.99
N GLU A 53 23.04 -27.31 -28.23
CA GLU A 53 23.55 -28.14 -29.33
C GLU A 53 25.07 -27.94 -29.47
N SER A 54 25.86 -28.65 -28.65
CA SER A 54 27.24 -28.99 -29.05
C SER A 54 27.78 -30.22 -28.29
N GLN A 55 28.42 -31.10 -29.06
CA GLN A 55 29.26 -32.23 -28.63
C GLN A 55 28.57 -33.37 -27.85
N GLN A 56 28.00 -34.31 -28.62
CA GLN A 56 27.81 -35.69 -28.16
C GLN A 56 29.17 -36.35 -27.90
N ASP A 57 29.38 -36.81 -26.66
CA ASP A 57 30.36 -37.86 -26.37
C ASP A 57 29.60 -39.08 -25.84
N ARG A 58 29.63 -40.19 -26.58
CA ARG A 58 28.83 -41.39 -26.26
C ARG A 58 29.52 -42.23 -25.19
N GLN A 59 29.20 -42.01 -23.92
CA GLN A 59 29.59 -42.94 -22.86
C GLN A 59 28.56 -44.07 -22.73
N CYS A 60 29.06 -45.31 -22.72
CA CYS A 60 28.26 -46.53 -22.61
C CYS A 60 27.74 -46.70 -21.17
N PRO A 61 26.52 -47.22 -20.94
CA PRO A 61 26.06 -47.52 -19.59
C PRO A 61 26.94 -48.59 -18.91
N PRO A 62 27.11 -48.55 -17.58
CA PRO A 62 27.86 -49.58 -16.86
C PRO A 62 27.16 -50.94 -17.01
N ALA A 63 27.95 -52.02 -17.15
CA ALA A 63 27.46 -53.35 -17.50
C ALA A 63 26.32 -53.91 -16.62
N ALA A 64 26.22 -53.48 -15.36
CA ALA A 64 25.14 -53.86 -14.45
C ALA A 64 23.76 -53.27 -14.83
N LEU A 65 23.71 -52.10 -15.48
CA LEU A 65 22.45 -51.51 -15.95
C LEU A 65 21.91 -52.26 -17.18
N GLU A 66 22.79 -52.73 -18.06
CA GLU A 66 22.42 -53.51 -19.25
C GLU A 66 21.70 -54.83 -18.87
N ASP A 67 22.19 -55.52 -17.83
CA ASP A 67 21.53 -56.74 -17.31
C ASP A 67 20.21 -56.43 -16.59
N CYS A 68 20.08 -55.28 -15.92
CA CYS A 68 18.79 -54.82 -15.39
C CYS A 68 17.80 -54.52 -16.52
N LEU A 69 18.23 -53.86 -17.60
CA LEU A 69 17.40 -53.56 -18.78
C LEU A 69 16.92 -54.83 -19.50
N LYS A 70 17.70 -55.91 -19.49
CA LYS A 70 17.25 -57.24 -19.98
C LYS A 70 16.14 -57.83 -19.11
N LEU A 71 16.22 -57.71 -17.78
CA LEU A 71 15.15 -58.17 -16.87
C LEU A 71 13.86 -57.36 -17.05
N LEU A 72 13.96 -56.04 -17.20
CA LEU A 72 12.83 -55.15 -17.49
C LEU A 72 12.12 -55.47 -18.81
N LYS A 73 12.88 -55.90 -19.82
CA LYS A 73 12.34 -56.35 -21.13
C LYS A 73 11.87 -57.81 -21.13
N GLY A 74 11.99 -58.53 -20.01
CA GLY A 74 11.58 -59.94 -19.89
C GLY A 74 10.08 -60.13 -20.15
N GLU A 75 9.69 -61.30 -20.66
CA GLU A 75 8.30 -61.56 -21.04
C GLU A 75 7.36 -61.66 -19.84
N ARG A 76 7.87 -62.16 -18.69
CA ARG A 76 7.10 -62.42 -17.48
C ARG A 76 7.14 -61.25 -16.49
N ASP A 77 6.03 -61.02 -15.81
CA ASP A 77 5.87 -59.89 -14.89
C ASP A 77 6.76 -60.01 -13.63
N GLU A 78 7.13 -61.22 -13.19
CA GLU A 78 8.10 -61.40 -12.10
C GLU A 78 9.51 -60.94 -12.51
N GLN A 79 9.88 -61.06 -13.79
CA GLN A 79 11.18 -60.60 -14.30
C GLN A 79 11.21 -59.07 -14.37
N ARG A 80 10.12 -58.44 -14.83
CA ARG A 80 9.95 -56.98 -14.85
C ARG A 80 9.98 -56.39 -13.44
N LEU A 81 9.27 -57.01 -12.51
CA LEU A 81 9.25 -56.63 -11.08
C LEU A 81 10.64 -56.74 -10.44
N ALA A 82 11.36 -57.84 -10.67
CA ALA A 82 12.72 -58.01 -10.18
C ALA A 82 13.68 -56.96 -10.78
N GLY A 83 13.53 -56.63 -12.06
CA GLY A 83 14.28 -55.54 -12.70
C GLY A 83 14.03 -54.18 -12.06
N LEU A 84 12.77 -53.82 -11.79
CA LEU A 84 12.42 -52.55 -11.11
C LEU A 84 12.98 -52.46 -9.69
N LEU A 85 12.94 -53.55 -8.93
CA LEU A 85 13.51 -53.61 -7.57
C LEU A 85 15.05 -53.62 -7.55
N LEU A 86 15.71 -53.96 -8.68
CA LEU A 86 17.15 -53.84 -8.85
C LEU A 86 17.58 -52.43 -9.28
N VAL A 87 16.79 -51.77 -10.14
CA VAL A 87 17.05 -50.40 -10.62
C VAL A 87 17.28 -49.41 -9.47
N THR A 88 16.53 -49.52 -8.38
CA THR A 88 16.67 -48.64 -7.19
C THR A 88 18.03 -48.75 -6.48
N LYS A 89 18.85 -49.78 -6.79
CA LYS A 89 20.23 -49.93 -6.28
C LYS A 89 21.29 -49.32 -7.19
N PHE A 90 20.96 -49.03 -8.45
CA PHE A 90 21.93 -48.63 -9.47
C PHE A 90 21.67 -47.23 -10.05
N CYS A 91 20.43 -46.75 -10.03
CA CYS A 91 20.04 -45.43 -10.51
C CYS A 91 19.63 -44.52 -9.35
N LYS A 92 19.99 -43.23 -9.42
CA LYS A 92 19.44 -42.19 -8.52
C LYS A 92 18.11 -41.71 -9.07
N GLY A 93 17.16 -41.38 -8.20
CA GLY A 93 15.78 -40.98 -8.56
C GLY A 93 15.63 -39.65 -9.32
N ASP A 94 16.74 -38.96 -9.60
CA ASP A 94 16.78 -37.65 -10.27
C ASP A 94 17.54 -37.70 -11.61
N ASP A 95 17.99 -38.89 -12.04
CA ASP A 95 18.62 -39.08 -13.36
C ASP A 95 17.55 -39.26 -14.45
N LEU A 96 17.16 -38.14 -15.05
CA LEU A 96 16.13 -38.06 -16.09
C LEU A 96 16.41 -38.95 -17.30
N LEU A 97 17.68 -39.11 -17.70
CA LEU A 97 18.06 -39.94 -18.84
C LEU A 97 17.88 -41.43 -18.51
N SER A 98 18.36 -41.86 -17.34
CA SER A 98 18.15 -43.24 -16.88
C SER A 98 16.66 -43.55 -16.72
N LEU A 99 15.87 -42.66 -16.11
CA LEU A 99 14.42 -42.81 -15.98
C LEU A 99 13.73 -43.02 -17.33
N GLN A 100 14.12 -42.27 -18.37
CA GLN A 100 13.59 -42.42 -19.72
C GLN A 100 13.94 -43.79 -20.34
N PHE A 101 15.17 -44.28 -20.18
CA PHE A 101 15.55 -45.62 -20.64
C PHE A 101 14.83 -46.74 -19.89
N ILE A 102 14.63 -46.59 -18.58
CA ILE A 102 13.91 -47.55 -17.73
C ILE A 102 12.43 -47.62 -18.11
N TYR A 103 11.75 -46.48 -18.26
CA TYR A 103 10.34 -46.41 -18.68
C TYR A 103 10.10 -47.15 -20.01
N ASN A 104 10.94 -46.85 -21.01
CA ASN A 104 10.91 -47.50 -22.33
C ASN A 104 11.19 -49.02 -22.27
N ALA A 105 11.92 -49.50 -21.25
CA ALA A 105 12.21 -50.92 -21.06
C ALA A 105 11.10 -51.68 -20.31
N VAL A 106 10.41 -51.03 -19.35
CA VAL A 106 9.33 -51.63 -18.55
C VAL A 106 8.06 -51.84 -19.36
N GLY A 107 7.66 -50.82 -20.13
CA GLY A 107 6.42 -50.82 -20.93
C GLY A 107 5.14 -50.52 -20.15
N VAL A 108 4.31 -49.64 -20.72
CA VAL A 108 3.06 -49.11 -20.13
C VAL A 108 2.08 -50.18 -19.64
N GLY A 109 1.96 -51.30 -20.38
CA GLY A 109 1.03 -52.38 -20.03
C GLY A 109 1.39 -53.12 -18.74
N PHE A 110 2.67 -53.14 -18.34
CA PHE A 110 3.08 -53.68 -17.05
C PHE A 110 2.71 -52.72 -15.91
N LEU A 111 2.94 -51.41 -16.09
CA LEU A 111 2.60 -50.39 -15.08
C LEU A 111 1.10 -50.34 -14.79
N ASP A 112 0.26 -50.45 -15.82
CA ASP A 112 -1.20 -50.52 -15.67
C ASP A 112 -1.65 -51.76 -14.88
N ARG A 113 -1.05 -52.94 -15.16
CA ARG A 113 -1.31 -54.17 -14.38
C ARG A 113 -0.82 -54.08 -12.94
N LEU A 114 0.36 -53.50 -12.71
CA LEU A 114 0.93 -53.33 -11.38
C LEU A 114 0.03 -52.45 -10.50
N LEU A 115 -0.39 -51.28 -11.01
CA LEU A 115 -1.31 -50.37 -10.34
C LEU A 115 -2.67 -51.03 -10.04
N ARG A 116 -3.29 -51.67 -11.05
CA ARG A 116 -4.57 -52.39 -10.85
C ARG A 116 -4.47 -53.53 -9.85
N THR A 117 -3.31 -54.20 -9.77
CA THR A 117 -3.06 -55.27 -8.80
C THR A 117 -2.98 -54.72 -7.38
N GLY A 118 -2.26 -53.61 -7.19
CA GLY A 118 -2.23 -52.87 -5.91
C GLY A 118 -3.62 -52.37 -5.48
N MET A 119 -4.42 -51.88 -6.42
CA MET A 119 -5.82 -51.48 -6.19
C MET A 119 -6.80 -52.67 -5.97
N GLY A 120 -6.35 -53.92 -6.09
CA GLY A 120 -7.21 -55.10 -5.97
C GLY A 120 -8.20 -55.31 -7.14
N LYS A 121 -7.97 -54.64 -8.28
CA LYS A 121 -8.78 -54.70 -9.52
C LYS A 121 -8.18 -55.62 -10.61
N GLY A 122 -7.09 -56.33 -10.30
CA GLY A 122 -6.48 -57.31 -11.19
C GLY A 122 -7.21 -58.67 -11.20
N SER A 123 -7.05 -59.43 -12.28
CA SER A 123 -7.58 -60.79 -12.39
C SER A 123 -6.54 -61.81 -11.92
N ILE A 124 -6.59 -62.23 -10.65
CA ILE A 124 -5.91 -63.42 -10.07
C ILE A 124 -6.60 -63.81 -8.73
N SER A 125 -6.44 -65.08 -8.37
CA SER A 125 -7.09 -65.83 -7.28
C SER A 125 -6.89 -65.31 -5.83
N SER A 126 -7.74 -65.82 -4.94
CA SER A 126 -7.97 -65.47 -3.53
C SER A 126 -6.82 -65.65 -2.53
N SER A 127 -5.56 -65.82 -2.96
CA SER A 127 -4.39 -65.95 -2.07
C SER A 127 -3.48 -64.72 -2.02
N GLY A 128 -3.71 -63.71 -2.86
CA GLY A 128 -2.82 -62.54 -3.01
C GLY A 128 -3.12 -61.32 -2.14
N SER A 129 -3.92 -61.43 -1.07
CA SER A 129 -4.38 -60.26 -0.28
C SER A 129 -3.28 -59.59 0.56
N GLU A 130 -2.29 -60.36 1.03
CA GLU A 130 -1.31 -59.90 2.03
C GLU A 130 -0.29 -58.88 1.50
N ASN A 131 -0.04 -58.84 0.18
CA ASN A 131 0.98 -57.98 -0.43
C ASN A 131 0.42 -56.82 -1.28
N ARG A 132 -0.91 -56.59 -1.28
CA ARG A 132 -1.56 -55.57 -2.13
C ARG A 132 -1.02 -54.17 -1.90
N ASP A 133 -0.81 -53.80 -0.64
CA ASP A 133 -0.35 -52.46 -0.26
C ASP A 133 1.09 -52.21 -0.71
N ALA A 134 1.96 -53.23 -0.70
CA ALA A 134 3.32 -53.14 -1.22
C ALA A 134 3.34 -52.99 -2.76
N TYR A 135 2.45 -53.68 -3.49
CA TYR A 135 2.28 -53.47 -4.93
C TYR A 135 1.73 -52.08 -5.25
N LEU A 136 0.78 -51.58 -4.45
CA LEU A 136 0.25 -50.23 -4.60
C LEU A 136 1.35 -49.19 -4.39
N GLN A 137 2.10 -49.29 -3.29
CA GLN A 137 3.22 -48.40 -3.00
C GLN A 137 4.26 -48.38 -4.11
N LEU A 138 4.76 -49.56 -4.51
CA LEU A 138 5.71 -49.65 -5.62
C LEU A 138 5.15 -49.04 -6.91
N SER A 139 3.87 -49.27 -7.22
CA SER A 139 3.26 -48.73 -8.44
C SER A 139 3.18 -47.20 -8.45
N VAL A 140 2.76 -46.57 -7.34
CA VAL A 140 2.60 -45.12 -7.27
C VAL A 140 3.97 -44.44 -7.23
N THR A 141 4.91 -44.91 -6.39
CA THR A 141 6.27 -44.35 -6.31
C THR A 141 7.00 -44.44 -7.65
N VAL A 142 6.84 -45.54 -8.40
CA VAL A 142 7.43 -45.68 -9.76
C VAL A 142 6.77 -44.74 -10.76
N LEU A 143 5.43 -44.59 -10.74
CA LEU A 143 4.72 -43.66 -11.62
C LEU A 143 5.11 -42.19 -11.34
N ALA A 144 5.15 -41.78 -10.07
CA ALA A 144 5.60 -40.45 -9.67
C ALA A 144 7.06 -40.17 -10.12
N SER A 145 7.95 -41.14 -9.90
CA SER A 145 9.36 -41.06 -10.32
C SER A 145 9.50 -40.87 -11.84
N PHE A 146 8.72 -41.59 -12.66
CA PHE A 146 8.75 -41.42 -14.12
C PHE A 146 8.17 -40.07 -14.56
N CYS A 147 7.19 -39.53 -13.84
CA CYS A 147 6.61 -38.21 -14.15
C CYS A 147 7.56 -37.03 -13.87
N ARG A 148 8.74 -37.27 -13.26
CA ARG A 148 9.81 -36.26 -13.18
C ARG A 148 10.42 -35.94 -14.55
N VAL A 149 10.24 -36.81 -15.54
CA VAL A 149 10.60 -36.58 -16.95
C VAL A 149 9.38 -35.94 -17.66
N PRO A 150 9.45 -34.67 -18.10
CA PRO A 150 8.29 -33.96 -18.63
C PRO A 150 7.62 -34.65 -19.83
N GLU A 151 8.41 -35.26 -20.72
CA GLU A 151 7.90 -35.98 -21.90
C GLU A 151 7.10 -37.23 -21.53
N ILE A 152 7.41 -37.87 -20.40
CA ILE A 152 6.66 -39.01 -19.88
C ILE A 152 5.41 -38.53 -19.16
N ALA A 153 5.52 -37.50 -18.31
CA ALA A 153 4.39 -36.88 -17.63
C ALA A 153 3.33 -36.35 -18.61
N ALA A 154 3.75 -35.77 -19.74
CA ALA A 154 2.86 -35.28 -20.78
C ALA A 154 2.17 -36.38 -21.61
N SER A 155 2.54 -37.65 -21.43
CA SER A 155 2.05 -38.74 -22.27
C SER A 155 0.60 -39.15 -21.95
N ASN A 156 -0.13 -39.58 -22.99
CA ASN A 156 -1.50 -40.08 -22.86
C ASN A 156 -1.64 -41.28 -21.91
N ASP A 157 -0.57 -42.08 -21.73
CA ASP A 157 -0.59 -43.18 -20.75
C ASP A 157 -0.66 -42.62 -19.32
N MET A 158 0.17 -41.63 -18.97
CA MET A 158 0.15 -41.02 -17.63
C MET A 158 -1.16 -40.26 -17.37
N VAL A 159 -1.65 -39.49 -18.35
CA VAL A 159 -2.97 -38.84 -18.28
C VAL A 159 -4.09 -39.88 -18.02
N SER A 160 -4.03 -41.05 -18.66
CA SER A 160 -5.02 -42.13 -18.43
C SER A 160 -5.02 -42.72 -17.00
N LYS A 161 -3.95 -42.54 -16.21
CA LYS A 161 -3.88 -43.04 -14.82
C LYS A 161 -4.44 -42.06 -13.79
N ILE A 162 -4.66 -40.79 -14.15
CA ILE A 162 -5.21 -39.77 -13.23
C ILE A 162 -6.47 -40.24 -12.49
N PRO A 163 -7.50 -40.83 -13.14
CA PRO A 163 -8.71 -41.29 -12.44
C PRO A 163 -8.43 -42.42 -11.44
N LEU A 164 -7.44 -43.27 -11.71
CA LEU A 164 -7.03 -44.36 -10.82
C LEU A 164 -6.30 -43.82 -9.58
N VAL A 165 -5.44 -42.81 -9.75
CA VAL A 165 -4.73 -42.16 -8.64
C VAL A 165 -5.68 -41.35 -7.76
N LEU A 166 -6.65 -40.64 -8.36
CA LEU A 166 -7.72 -39.97 -7.62
C LEU A 166 -8.57 -40.96 -6.81
N GLU A 167 -8.84 -42.15 -7.35
CA GLU A 167 -9.55 -43.21 -6.63
C GLU A 167 -8.73 -43.77 -5.46
N VAL A 168 -7.41 -43.92 -5.59
CA VAL A 168 -6.50 -44.32 -4.50
C VAL A 168 -6.56 -43.30 -3.35
N LEU A 169 -6.48 -42.01 -3.67
CA LEU A 169 -6.57 -40.92 -2.67
C LEU A 169 -7.95 -40.86 -2.00
N SER A 170 -9.02 -41.07 -2.76
CA SER A 170 -10.41 -40.99 -2.25
C SER A 170 -10.75 -42.13 -1.29
N ASN A 171 -10.23 -43.33 -1.53
CA ASN A 171 -10.53 -44.52 -0.73
C ASN A 171 -9.64 -44.70 0.52
N ARG A 172 -8.49 -44.00 0.60
CA ARG A 172 -7.49 -44.19 1.67
C ARG A 172 -6.81 -42.88 2.11
N PRO A 173 -7.53 -41.92 2.72
CA PRO A 173 -6.91 -40.77 3.35
C PRO A 173 -5.98 -41.23 4.49
N GLY A 174 -4.67 -40.95 4.36
CA GLY A 174 -3.64 -41.46 5.28
C GLY A 174 -2.86 -42.69 4.79
N SER A 175 -2.97 -43.07 3.51
CA SER A 175 -2.10 -44.11 2.93
C SER A 175 -0.63 -43.66 2.86
N ALA A 176 0.31 -44.60 2.97
CA ALA A 176 1.77 -44.33 2.91
C ALA A 176 2.30 -43.90 1.52
N VAL A 177 1.41 -43.65 0.56
CA VAL A 177 1.68 -43.21 -0.82
C VAL A 177 1.16 -41.79 -1.09
N LEU A 178 0.76 -41.07 -0.04
CA LEU A 178 0.07 -39.78 -0.16
C LEU A 178 0.92 -38.77 -0.94
N ASP A 179 2.20 -38.63 -0.58
CA ASP A 179 3.15 -37.74 -1.25
C ASP A 179 3.32 -38.08 -2.73
N GLU A 180 3.58 -39.34 -3.07
CA GLU A 180 3.81 -39.74 -4.46
C GLU A 180 2.53 -39.63 -5.31
N CYS A 181 1.34 -39.81 -4.73
CA CYS A 181 0.08 -39.53 -5.40
C CYS A 181 -0.08 -38.04 -5.74
N TYR A 182 0.24 -37.13 -4.80
CA TYR A 182 0.19 -35.69 -5.07
C TYR A 182 1.30 -35.24 -6.03
N GLU A 183 2.51 -35.78 -5.91
CA GLU A 183 3.63 -35.54 -6.83
C GLU A 183 3.24 -35.96 -8.27
N PHE A 184 2.70 -37.17 -8.44
CA PHE A 184 2.21 -37.65 -9.74
C PHE A 184 1.14 -36.72 -10.33
N LEU A 185 0.08 -36.39 -9.56
CA LEU A 185 -1.01 -35.54 -10.04
C LEU A 185 -0.50 -34.14 -10.43
N TYR A 186 0.41 -33.56 -9.64
CA TYR A 186 1.00 -32.25 -9.92
C TYR A 186 1.86 -32.26 -11.17
N LEU A 187 2.76 -33.25 -11.33
CA LEU A 187 3.66 -33.34 -12.48
C LEU A 187 2.89 -33.56 -13.78
N VAL A 188 1.93 -34.49 -13.82
CA VAL A 188 1.11 -34.76 -15.02
C VAL A 188 0.21 -33.57 -15.37
N SER A 189 -0.42 -32.92 -14.37
CA SER A 189 -1.27 -31.73 -14.61
C SER A 189 -0.47 -30.49 -15.02
N THR A 190 0.81 -30.42 -14.67
CA THR A 190 1.71 -29.35 -15.11
C THR A 190 2.24 -29.59 -16.53
N ALA A 191 2.52 -30.87 -16.87
CA ALA A 191 3.10 -31.25 -18.15
C ALA A 191 2.08 -31.38 -19.30
N SER A 192 0.79 -31.60 -19.02
CA SER A 192 -0.26 -31.78 -20.04
C SER A 192 -1.54 -31.00 -19.74
N GLU A 193 -2.03 -30.28 -20.76
CA GLU A 193 -3.35 -29.61 -20.73
C GLU A 193 -4.50 -30.63 -20.69
N ASP A 194 -4.37 -31.76 -21.40
CA ASP A 194 -5.31 -32.88 -21.27
C ASP A 194 -5.23 -33.53 -19.88
N GLY A 195 -4.04 -33.51 -19.25
CA GLY A 195 -3.82 -33.96 -17.88
C GLY A 195 -4.68 -33.20 -16.87
N ILE A 196 -4.60 -31.87 -16.87
CA ILE A 196 -5.40 -31.06 -15.95
C ILE A 196 -6.90 -31.10 -16.26
N MET A 197 -7.30 -31.12 -17.53
CA MET A 197 -8.70 -31.29 -17.91
C MET A 197 -9.26 -32.64 -17.45
N THR A 198 -8.46 -33.72 -17.58
CA THR A 198 -8.81 -35.05 -17.07
C THR A 198 -8.91 -35.06 -15.53
N MET A 199 -8.02 -34.36 -14.84
CA MET A 199 -8.05 -34.23 -13.38
C MET A 199 -9.33 -33.53 -12.90
N TYR A 200 -9.72 -32.43 -13.56
CA TYR A 200 -10.97 -31.73 -13.31
C TYR A 200 -12.19 -32.64 -13.55
N SER A 201 -12.34 -33.19 -14.77
CA SER A 201 -13.51 -33.99 -15.15
C SER A 201 -13.64 -35.31 -14.39
N SER A 202 -12.55 -35.83 -13.83
CA SER A 202 -12.53 -37.07 -13.04
C SER A 202 -12.81 -36.85 -11.55
N GLY A 203 -13.23 -35.65 -11.15
CA GLY A 203 -13.61 -35.34 -9.77
C GLY A 203 -12.45 -34.88 -8.88
N GLY A 204 -11.36 -34.38 -9.46
CA GLY A 204 -10.21 -33.88 -8.70
C GLY A 204 -10.57 -32.76 -7.70
N MET A 205 -11.53 -31.88 -8.04
CA MET A 205 -12.05 -30.86 -7.11
C MET A 205 -12.67 -31.46 -5.84
N LYS A 206 -13.40 -32.59 -5.96
CA LYS A 206 -14.00 -33.32 -4.83
C LYS A 206 -12.93 -33.97 -3.94
N MET A 207 -11.91 -34.54 -4.58
CA MET A 207 -10.75 -35.10 -3.87
C MET A 207 -10.04 -33.99 -3.07
N LEU A 208 -9.69 -32.86 -3.73
CA LEU A 208 -9.03 -31.72 -3.09
C LEU A 208 -9.83 -31.16 -1.90
N ALA A 209 -11.14 -30.91 -2.07
CA ALA A 209 -11.99 -30.43 -0.98
C ALA A 209 -12.04 -31.38 0.23
N SER A 210 -12.14 -32.70 -0.02
CA SER A 210 -12.17 -33.71 1.06
C SER A 210 -10.82 -33.90 1.77
N HIS A 211 -9.69 -33.68 1.09
CA HIS A 211 -8.35 -33.81 1.68
C HIS A 211 -7.85 -32.53 2.34
N MET A 212 -7.96 -31.36 1.69
CA MET A 212 -7.38 -30.10 2.18
C MET A 212 -7.95 -29.65 3.55
N SER A 213 -9.17 -30.05 3.88
CA SER A 213 -9.74 -29.81 5.21
C SER A 213 -9.02 -30.60 6.33
N VAL A 214 -8.41 -31.75 6.01
CA VAL A 214 -7.78 -32.69 6.96
C VAL A 214 -6.24 -32.69 6.91
N LEU A 215 -5.64 -32.26 5.80
CA LEU A 215 -4.19 -32.19 5.63
C LEU A 215 -3.52 -31.28 6.70
N PRO A 216 -2.36 -31.67 7.26
CA PRO A 216 -1.63 -30.83 8.22
C PRO A 216 -1.17 -29.50 7.61
N ASP A 217 -1.21 -28.45 8.42
CA ASP A 217 -0.83 -27.11 7.97
C ASP A 217 0.65 -27.05 7.57
N GLY A 218 0.93 -26.44 6.41
CA GLY A 218 2.29 -26.31 5.87
C GLY A 218 2.94 -27.62 5.42
N SER A 219 2.17 -28.72 5.32
CA SER A 219 2.64 -30.00 4.77
C SER A 219 2.92 -29.93 3.26
N HIS A 220 3.79 -30.80 2.76
CA HIS A 220 4.13 -30.83 1.34
C HIS A 220 2.91 -31.15 0.45
N GLN A 221 2.01 -32.01 0.93
CA GLN A 221 0.79 -32.35 0.20
C GLN A 221 -0.19 -31.17 0.17
N MET A 222 -0.24 -30.33 1.21
CA MET A 222 -1.00 -29.07 1.19
C MET A 222 -0.44 -28.08 0.16
N GLU A 223 0.89 -27.95 0.07
CA GLU A 223 1.56 -27.11 -0.93
C GLU A 223 1.25 -27.58 -2.36
N LEU A 224 1.33 -28.89 -2.62
CA LEU A 224 0.97 -29.48 -3.91
C LEU A 224 -0.53 -29.34 -4.22
N ALA A 225 -1.42 -29.49 -3.23
CA ALA A 225 -2.86 -29.28 -3.38
C ALA A 225 -3.17 -27.82 -3.78
N MET A 226 -2.55 -26.84 -3.12
CA MET A 226 -2.69 -25.42 -3.49
C MET A 226 -2.16 -25.14 -4.90
N LYS A 227 -1.03 -25.73 -5.29
CA LYS A 227 -0.49 -25.61 -6.66
C LYS A 227 -1.42 -26.24 -7.70
N LEU A 228 -2.08 -27.37 -7.40
CA LEU A 228 -3.10 -27.97 -8.26
C LEU A 228 -4.33 -27.05 -8.43
N VAL A 229 -4.81 -26.43 -7.35
CA VAL A 229 -5.90 -25.42 -7.40
C VAL A 229 -5.48 -24.22 -8.27
N GLN A 230 -4.24 -23.72 -8.11
CA GLN A 230 -3.70 -22.63 -8.92
C GLN A 230 -3.64 -22.98 -10.41
N LEU A 231 -3.25 -24.20 -10.76
CA LEU A 231 -3.23 -24.66 -12.15
C LEU A 231 -4.66 -24.73 -12.72
N ILE A 232 -5.65 -25.20 -11.96
CA ILE A 232 -7.05 -25.26 -12.38
C ILE A 232 -7.56 -23.85 -12.70
N LEU A 233 -7.36 -22.90 -11.78
CA LEU A 233 -7.79 -21.50 -11.93
C LEU A 233 -7.08 -20.76 -13.08
N ASN A 234 -5.89 -21.21 -13.48
CA ASN A 234 -5.17 -20.68 -14.64
C ASN A 234 -5.67 -21.24 -15.99
N LYS A 235 -6.43 -22.34 -15.99
CA LYS A 235 -6.88 -23.05 -17.18
C LYS A 235 -8.40 -22.99 -17.41
N LEU A 236 -9.18 -22.92 -16.33
CA LEU A 236 -10.63 -22.81 -16.34
C LEU A 236 -11.07 -21.48 -15.73
N SER A 237 -12.12 -20.88 -16.28
CA SER A 237 -12.71 -19.68 -15.69
C SER A 237 -13.40 -20.03 -14.37
N LEU A 238 -13.40 -19.09 -13.42
CA LEU A 238 -14.08 -19.27 -12.14
C LEU A 238 -15.59 -19.53 -12.32
N ASP A 239 -16.20 -18.97 -13.37
CA ASP A 239 -17.58 -19.22 -13.78
C ASP A 239 -17.86 -20.73 -14.02
N ILE A 240 -17.00 -21.43 -14.77
CA ILE A 240 -17.16 -22.87 -15.00
C ILE A 240 -17.04 -23.65 -13.68
N ILE A 241 -16.02 -23.34 -12.88
CA ILE A 241 -15.75 -24.01 -11.61
C ILE A 241 -16.89 -23.78 -10.60
N SER A 242 -17.43 -22.56 -10.53
CA SER A 242 -18.56 -22.21 -9.67
C SER A 242 -19.89 -22.83 -10.13
N ASN A 243 -20.04 -23.19 -11.40
CA ASN A 243 -21.22 -23.92 -11.88
C ASN A 243 -21.13 -25.43 -11.60
N ASP A 244 -19.94 -26.03 -11.71
CA ASP A 244 -19.76 -27.49 -11.57
C ASP A 244 -19.46 -27.95 -10.12
N TYR A 245 -18.76 -27.11 -9.32
CA TYR A 245 -18.11 -27.50 -8.06
C TYR A 245 -18.16 -26.39 -6.97
N LEU A 246 -19.28 -25.68 -6.83
CA LEU A 246 -19.41 -24.53 -5.92
C LEU A 246 -19.12 -24.86 -4.45
N GLN A 247 -19.68 -25.97 -3.93
CA GLN A 247 -19.48 -26.40 -2.54
C GLN A 247 -18.03 -26.84 -2.29
N GLU A 248 -17.44 -27.58 -3.21
CA GLU A 248 -16.05 -28.02 -3.14
C GLU A 248 -15.09 -26.83 -3.16
N LEU A 249 -15.32 -25.86 -4.03
CA LEU A 249 -14.54 -24.62 -4.09
C LEU A 249 -14.65 -23.83 -2.77
N ALA A 250 -15.84 -23.77 -2.15
CA ALA A 250 -16.02 -23.11 -0.86
C ALA A 250 -15.19 -23.77 0.25
N VAL A 251 -15.16 -25.12 0.31
CA VAL A 251 -14.33 -25.87 1.28
C VAL A 251 -12.82 -25.66 1.02
N ILE A 252 -12.41 -25.64 -0.25
CA ILE A 252 -11.02 -25.36 -0.64
C ILE A 252 -10.60 -23.95 -0.20
N VAL A 253 -11.44 -22.93 -0.39
CA VAL A 253 -11.18 -21.55 0.05
C VAL A 253 -11.04 -21.46 1.57
N ALA A 254 -11.84 -22.20 2.34
CA ALA A 254 -11.71 -22.25 3.80
C ALA A 254 -10.37 -22.88 4.24
N ALA A 255 -9.98 -24.01 3.64
CA ALA A 255 -8.68 -24.64 3.92
C ALA A 255 -7.47 -23.74 3.56
N ILE A 256 -7.51 -23.05 2.41
CA ILE A 256 -6.47 -22.09 2.00
C ILE A 256 -6.43 -20.89 2.94
N SER A 257 -7.58 -20.40 3.40
CA SER A 257 -7.65 -19.31 4.38
C SER A 257 -6.97 -19.66 5.69
N ARG A 258 -7.15 -20.89 6.18
CA ARG A 258 -6.42 -21.41 7.35
C ARG A 258 -4.90 -21.40 7.13
N GLN A 259 -4.42 -21.82 5.95
CA GLN A 259 -2.99 -21.73 5.62
C GLN A 259 -2.50 -20.27 5.61
N PHE A 260 -3.29 -19.36 5.04
CA PHE A 260 -2.97 -17.94 4.98
C PHE A 260 -2.86 -17.30 6.38
N ALA A 261 -3.69 -17.72 7.34
CA ALA A 261 -3.55 -17.32 8.74
C ALA A 261 -2.27 -17.87 9.39
N VAL A 262 -2.13 -19.21 9.41
CA VAL A 262 -1.18 -19.93 10.27
C VAL A 262 0.26 -19.93 9.75
N LEU A 263 0.49 -19.90 8.44
CA LEU A 263 1.84 -20.08 7.89
C LEU A 263 2.70 -18.81 7.95
N HIS A 264 4.01 -18.99 8.05
CA HIS A 264 5.04 -17.94 7.97
C HIS A 264 6.08 -18.21 6.86
N SER A 265 5.85 -19.24 6.03
CA SER A 265 6.70 -19.61 4.89
C SER A 265 6.23 -18.94 3.58
N ALA A 266 6.94 -19.19 2.46
CA ALA A 266 6.57 -18.68 1.14
C ALA A 266 5.13 -19.06 0.73
N VAL A 267 4.64 -20.22 1.18
CA VAL A 267 3.28 -20.73 0.92
C VAL A 267 2.18 -19.78 1.45
N LYS A 268 2.49 -18.91 2.42
CA LYS A 268 1.56 -17.85 2.87
C LYS A 268 1.24 -16.86 1.74
N PHE A 269 2.21 -16.55 0.87
CA PHE A 269 2.01 -15.66 -0.28
C PHE A 269 1.26 -16.38 -1.40
N ASP A 270 1.54 -17.67 -1.63
CA ASP A 270 0.76 -18.49 -2.58
C ASP A 270 -0.73 -18.55 -2.16
N ALA A 271 -1.01 -18.69 -0.85
CA ALA A 271 -2.36 -18.63 -0.31
C ALA A 271 -3.00 -17.25 -0.50
N LEU A 272 -2.27 -16.16 -0.26
CA LEU A 272 -2.73 -14.79 -0.50
C LEU A 272 -3.14 -14.58 -1.96
N HIS A 273 -2.28 -14.94 -2.92
CA HIS A 273 -2.57 -14.76 -4.34
C HIS A 273 -3.76 -15.61 -4.80
N LEU A 274 -3.89 -16.85 -4.32
CA LEU A 274 -5.04 -17.72 -4.60
C LEU A 274 -6.34 -17.11 -4.06
N LEU A 275 -6.35 -16.66 -2.80
CA LEU A 275 -7.53 -16.04 -2.19
C LEU A 275 -7.94 -14.76 -2.91
N SER A 276 -6.99 -13.87 -3.25
CA SER A 276 -7.25 -12.69 -4.06
C SER A 276 -7.80 -13.04 -5.44
N ALA A 277 -7.23 -14.03 -6.13
CA ALA A 277 -7.70 -14.44 -7.46
C ALA A 277 -9.14 -14.98 -7.46
N ILE A 278 -9.52 -15.72 -6.42
CA ILE A 278 -10.86 -16.29 -6.28
C ILE A 278 -11.87 -15.23 -5.82
N LEU A 279 -11.55 -14.50 -4.74
CA LEU A 279 -12.51 -13.62 -4.05
C LEU A 279 -12.66 -12.22 -4.68
N SER A 280 -11.66 -11.73 -5.42
CA SER A 280 -11.77 -10.47 -6.19
C SER A 280 -12.44 -10.64 -7.55
N SER A 281 -13.02 -11.81 -7.82
CA SER A 281 -13.71 -12.13 -9.07
C SER A 281 -15.16 -11.65 -9.06
N GLN A 282 -15.67 -11.20 -10.22
CA GLN A 282 -17.09 -10.87 -10.39
C GLN A 282 -18.05 -12.04 -10.13
N TYR A 283 -17.53 -13.28 -10.17
CA TYR A 283 -18.26 -14.52 -9.87
C TYR A 283 -18.17 -14.95 -8.40
N ALA A 284 -17.62 -14.11 -7.51
CA ALA A 284 -17.48 -14.46 -6.10
C ALA A 284 -18.82 -14.48 -5.35
N ALA A 285 -19.86 -13.74 -5.77
CA ALA A 285 -21.10 -13.63 -4.97
C ALA A 285 -21.78 -14.97 -4.62
N PRO A 286 -22.03 -15.92 -5.56
CA PRO A 286 -22.60 -17.24 -5.22
C PRO A 286 -21.67 -18.10 -4.33
N LEU A 287 -20.35 -17.95 -4.52
CA LEU A 287 -19.34 -18.59 -3.67
C LEU A 287 -19.40 -18.04 -2.25
N CYS A 288 -19.57 -16.73 -2.09
CA CYS A 288 -19.67 -16.05 -0.80
C CYS A 288 -20.91 -16.42 -0.01
N ASP A 289 -22.06 -16.57 -0.66
CA ASP A 289 -23.26 -17.12 0.00
C ASP A 289 -23.05 -18.58 0.43
N SER A 290 -22.33 -19.37 -0.36
CA SER A 290 -21.93 -20.72 0.04
C SER A 290 -20.95 -20.74 1.23
N LEU A 291 -19.96 -19.83 1.25
CA LEU A 291 -19.00 -19.67 2.35
C LEU A 291 -19.67 -19.25 3.66
N ARG A 292 -20.73 -18.43 3.62
CA ARG A 292 -21.54 -18.03 4.80
C ARG A 292 -22.30 -19.21 5.43
N VAL A 293 -22.59 -20.27 4.67
CA VAL A 293 -23.34 -21.45 5.13
C VAL A 293 -22.42 -22.57 5.64
N LEU A 294 -21.11 -22.49 5.41
CA LEU A 294 -20.16 -23.50 5.87
C LEU A 294 -20.09 -23.59 7.42
N PRO A 295 -19.83 -24.79 7.99
CA PRO A 295 -19.67 -24.94 9.44
C PRO A 295 -18.43 -24.22 10.02
N GLU A 296 -17.45 -23.91 9.18
CA GLU A 296 -16.15 -23.35 9.55
C GLU A 296 -16.23 -21.82 9.77
N LYS A 297 -16.80 -21.44 10.92
CA LYS A 297 -17.12 -20.05 11.31
C LYS A 297 -15.92 -19.11 11.36
N ASP A 298 -14.70 -19.64 11.36
CA ASP A 298 -13.46 -18.86 11.50
C ASP A 298 -12.85 -18.39 10.18
N LEU A 299 -13.38 -18.77 9.01
CA LEU A 299 -12.95 -18.27 7.70
C LEU A 299 -12.72 -16.73 7.66
N PRO A 300 -13.66 -15.88 8.11
CA PRO A 300 -13.46 -14.43 8.08
C PRO A 300 -12.40 -13.94 9.07
N ASN A 301 -12.12 -14.72 10.12
CA ASN A 301 -11.07 -14.44 11.10
C ASN A 301 -9.70 -14.83 10.53
N TYR A 302 -9.56 -16.00 9.92
CA TYR A 302 -8.33 -16.45 9.28
C TYR A 302 -7.82 -15.48 8.21
N ILE A 303 -8.71 -14.96 7.36
CA ILE A 303 -8.32 -13.96 6.35
C ILE A 303 -7.90 -12.64 7.01
N ARG A 304 -8.56 -12.21 8.10
CA ARG A 304 -8.17 -11.04 8.89
C ARG A 304 -6.79 -11.21 9.52
N ASP A 305 -6.53 -12.37 10.12
CA ASP A 305 -5.25 -12.73 10.76
C ASP A 305 -4.11 -12.75 9.73
N GLY A 306 -4.34 -13.36 8.57
CA GLY A 306 -3.37 -13.38 7.47
C GLY A 306 -3.05 -11.98 6.94
N ILE A 307 -4.06 -11.14 6.68
CA ILE A 307 -3.88 -9.73 6.25
C ILE A 307 -3.11 -8.93 7.32
N ALA A 308 -3.51 -9.04 8.59
CA ALA A 308 -2.83 -8.35 9.68
C ALA A 308 -1.36 -8.78 9.79
N ALA A 309 -1.06 -10.07 9.64
CA ALA A 309 0.30 -10.59 9.63
C ALA A 309 1.13 -10.08 8.44
N ILE A 310 0.56 -9.99 7.22
CA ILE A 310 1.26 -9.44 6.05
C ILE A 310 1.56 -7.95 6.22
N ILE A 311 0.58 -7.15 6.68
CA ILE A 311 0.72 -5.69 6.82
C ILE A 311 1.71 -5.33 7.93
N GLN A 312 1.66 -6.01 9.08
CA GLN A 312 2.57 -5.72 10.21
C GLN A 312 4.04 -6.09 9.92
N ASN A 313 4.29 -7.12 9.11
CA ASN A 313 5.63 -7.61 8.87
C ASN A 313 6.39 -6.85 7.78
N ARG A 314 7.70 -7.09 7.69
CA ARG A 314 8.60 -6.54 6.66
C ARG A 314 8.49 -7.35 5.36
N VAL A 315 7.32 -7.25 4.72
CA VAL A 315 7.00 -7.90 3.44
C VAL A 315 7.17 -6.90 2.28
N ALA A 316 7.44 -7.40 1.07
CA ALA A 316 7.50 -6.58 -0.15
C ALA A 316 6.19 -5.82 -0.43
N PRO A 317 6.23 -4.62 -1.04
CA PRO A 317 5.02 -3.81 -1.29
C PRO A 317 3.95 -4.51 -2.13
N SER A 318 4.35 -5.36 -3.09
CA SER A 318 3.41 -6.15 -3.92
C SER A 318 2.45 -7.00 -3.08
N GLU A 319 2.96 -7.63 -2.03
CA GLU A 319 2.17 -8.52 -1.16
C GLU A 319 1.27 -7.71 -0.23
N LYS A 320 1.74 -6.55 0.23
CA LYS A 320 0.92 -5.65 1.05
C LYS A 320 -0.25 -5.09 0.25
N LEU A 321 -0.02 -4.71 -1.01
CA LEU A 321 -1.08 -4.30 -1.92
C LEU A 321 -2.05 -5.45 -2.23
N GLN A 322 -1.56 -6.68 -2.40
CA GLN A 322 -2.44 -7.87 -2.56
C GLN A 322 -3.27 -8.15 -1.31
N ALA A 323 -2.73 -7.94 -0.11
CA ALA A 323 -3.48 -8.03 1.14
C ALA A 323 -4.58 -6.94 1.25
N LEU A 324 -4.34 -5.74 0.71
CA LEU A 324 -5.37 -4.70 0.58
C LEU A 324 -6.47 -5.09 -0.43
N ILE A 325 -6.10 -5.66 -1.59
CA ILE A 325 -7.07 -6.16 -2.59
C ILE A 325 -7.98 -7.25 -1.98
N LEU A 326 -7.39 -8.16 -1.18
CA LEU A 326 -8.15 -9.17 -0.44
C LEU A 326 -9.03 -8.53 0.65
N ALA A 327 -8.54 -7.54 1.39
CA ALA A 327 -9.32 -6.80 2.38
C ALA A 327 -10.55 -6.11 1.74
N ASP A 328 -10.36 -5.47 0.58
CA ASP A 328 -11.43 -4.77 -0.14
C ASP A 328 -12.56 -5.72 -0.55
N SER A 329 -12.15 -6.89 -1.07
CA SER A 329 -13.04 -7.99 -1.44
C SER A 329 -13.80 -8.52 -0.21
N MET A 330 -13.10 -8.76 0.90
CA MET A 330 -13.73 -9.21 2.15
C MET A 330 -14.74 -8.21 2.72
N MET A 331 -14.47 -6.91 2.61
CA MET A 331 -15.43 -5.87 3.00
C MET A 331 -16.66 -5.79 2.08
N MET A 332 -16.51 -6.06 0.77
CA MET A 332 -17.68 -6.23 -0.13
C MET A 332 -18.54 -7.43 0.27
N ILE A 333 -17.91 -8.50 0.79
CA ILE A 333 -18.58 -9.77 1.09
C ILE A 333 -19.25 -9.77 2.47
N TYR A 334 -18.55 -9.31 3.50
CA TYR A 334 -19.02 -9.37 4.90
C TYR A 334 -19.46 -8.01 5.46
N GLY A 335 -19.40 -6.95 4.64
CA GLY A 335 -19.66 -5.59 5.06
C GLY A 335 -18.47 -4.97 5.81
N GLU A 336 -18.54 -3.65 5.99
CA GLU A 336 -17.42 -2.83 6.48
C GLU A 336 -17.01 -3.19 7.92
N ARG A 337 -17.98 -3.62 8.73
CA ARG A 337 -17.79 -4.08 10.12
C ARG A 337 -16.87 -5.29 10.23
N TRP A 338 -16.60 -6.03 9.15
CA TRP A 338 -15.64 -7.16 9.15
C TRP A 338 -14.21 -6.76 9.54
N LEU A 339 -13.81 -5.49 9.31
CA LEU A 339 -12.52 -4.97 9.77
C LEU A 339 -12.39 -4.94 11.30
N ILE A 340 -13.50 -5.01 12.03
CA ILE A 340 -13.52 -5.03 13.49
C ILE A 340 -13.80 -6.46 13.96
N GLY A 341 -12.78 -7.09 14.53
CA GLY A 341 -12.85 -8.45 15.04
C GLY A 341 -11.53 -8.85 15.65
N GLN A 342 -11.57 -9.79 16.60
CA GLN A 342 -10.34 -10.27 17.25
C GLN A 342 -9.35 -10.82 16.21
N ILE A 343 -8.07 -10.60 16.49
CA ILE A 343 -6.95 -11.07 15.69
C ILE A 343 -6.16 -12.07 16.55
N SER A 344 -5.94 -13.28 16.04
CA SER A 344 -5.27 -14.37 16.76
C SER A 344 -3.83 -14.57 16.27
N LEU A 345 -2.94 -13.62 16.55
CA LEU A 345 -1.50 -13.80 16.27
C LEU A 345 -0.83 -14.60 17.39
N SER A 346 -0.37 -15.81 17.06
CA SER A 346 0.18 -16.82 17.97
C SER A 346 1.43 -16.43 18.80
N GLU A 347 1.97 -15.22 18.61
CA GLU A 347 3.23 -14.76 19.20
C GLU A 347 3.06 -13.73 20.33
N LEU A 348 1.84 -13.25 20.60
CA LEU A 348 1.59 -12.18 21.58
C LEU A 348 0.81 -12.68 22.82
N LYS A 349 1.29 -12.30 24.01
CA LYS A 349 0.69 -12.66 25.31
C LYS A 349 -0.44 -11.74 25.77
N GLU A 350 -0.67 -10.62 25.09
CA GLU A 350 -1.74 -9.67 25.39
C GLU A 350 -2.81 -9.71 24.29
N PRO A 351 -4.11 -9.57 24.63
CA PRO A 351 -5.19 -9.60 23.65
C PRO A 351 -5.07 -8.41 22.69
N ILE A 352 -5.05 -8.71 21.39
CA ILE A 352 -5.00 -7.69 20.34
C ILE A 352 -6.37 -6.99 20.27
N PRO A 353 -6.43 -5.65 20.28
CA PRO A 353 -7.68 -4.90 20.11
C PRO A 353 -8.43 -5.30 18.82
N ALA A 354 -9.75 -5.42 18.89
CA ALA A 354 -10.57 -5.89 17.76
C ALA A 354 -10.56 -4.90 16.57
N ASP A 355 -10.29 -3.63 16.84
CA ASP A 355 -10.15 -2.56 15.85
C ASP A 355 -8.72 -2.45 15.26
N ARG A 356 -7.80 -3.33 15.66
CA ARG A 356 -6.41 -3.31 15.18
C ARG A 356 -6.31 -3.53 13.67
N CYS A 357 -7.17 -4.35 13.06
CA CYS A 357 -7.13 -4.60 11.62
C CYS A 357 -7.54 -3.34 10.84
N LEU A 358 -8.60 -2.64 11.28
CA LEU A 358 -9.01 -1.33 10.76
C LEU A 358 -7.83 -0.34 10.69
N VAL A 359 -7.08 -0.19 11.79
CA VAL A 359 -5.91 0.72 11.83
C VAL A 359 -4.80 0.28 10.87
N LEU A 360 -4.53 -1.02 10.75
CA LEU A 360 -3.50 -1.55 9.84
C LEU A 360 -3.86 -1.34 8.36
N VAL A 361 -5.11 -1.64 7.99
CA VAL A 361 -5.62 -1.47 6.63
C VAL A 361 -5.64 0.01 6.25
N LEU A 362 -6.04 0.90 7.17
CA LEU A 362 -5.93 2.35 6.95
C LEU A 362 -4.48 2.80 6.70
N GLU A 363 -3.57 2.50 7.62
CA GLU A 363 -2.19 3.00 7.55
C GLU A 363 -1.46 2.46 6.31
N GLN A 364 -1.70 1.20 5.93
CA GLN A 364 -1.15 0.67 4.68
C GLN A 364 -1.82 1.30 3.46
N SER A 365 -3.14 1.49 3.45
CA SER A 365 -3.86 2.15 2.34
C SER A 365 -3.36 3.58 2.12
N ARG A 366 -3.08 4.32 3.21
CA ARG A 366 -2.47 5.66 3.16
C ARG A 366 -1.10 5.66 2.51
N VAL A 367 -0.24 4.69 2.85
CA VAL A 367 1.07 4.52 2.23
C VAL A 367 0.95 4.19 0.74
N GLU A 368 0.08 3.24 0.37
CA GLU A 368 -0.13 2.89 -1.05
C GLU A 368 -0.72 4.06 -1.84
N VAL A 369 -1.68 4.82 -1.30
CA VAL A 369 -2.22 6.04 -1.94
C VAL A 369 -1.09 7.05 -2.24
N ALA A 370 -0.26 7.36 -1.24
CA ALA A 370 0.82 8.34 -1.43
C ALA A 370 1.86 7.88 -2.46
N VAL A 371 2.20 6.59 -2.49
CA VAL A 371 3.12 6.01 -3.48
C VAL A 371 2.50 6.01 -4.87
N LEU A 372 1.29 5.46 -5.02
CA LEU A 372 0.63 5.26 -6.31
C LEU A 372 0.22 6.57 -6.98
N LEU A 373 -0.22 7.58 -6.22
CA LEU A 373 -0.53 8.91 -6.79
C LEU A 373 0.73 9.62 -7.30
N ASN A 374 1.83 9.56 -6.53
CA ASN A 374 3.12 10.11 -6.95
C ASN A 374 3.69 9.42 -8.19
N GLU A 375 3.55 8.08 -8.28
CA GLU A 375 3.90 7.33 -9.50
C GLU A 375 2.97 7.67 -10.68
N LEU A 376 1.67 7.85 -10.46
CA LEU A 376 0.72 8.25 -11.51
C LEU A 376 1.01 9.65 -12.04
N ALA A 377 1.30 10.62 -11.17
CA ALA A 377 1.70 11.97 -11.55
C ALA A 377 2.92 11.90 -12.48
N GLN A 378 4.00 11.23 -12.05
CA GLN A 378 5.23 11.06 -12.83
C GLN A 378 4.97 10.35 -14.18
N LEU A 379 4.18 9.27 -14.21
CA LEU A 379 3.88 8.52 -15.43
C LEU A 379 3.05 9.33 -16.43
N LYS A 380 2.06 10.13 -15.95
CA LYS A 380 1.28 11.02 -16.81
C LYS A 380 2.12 12.15 -17.37
N ASP A 381 2.99 12.72 -16.55
CA ASP A 381 3.95 13.73 -16.95
C ASP A 381 4.92 13.23 -18.02
N GLU A 382 5.47 12.03 -17.84
CA GLU A 382 6.32 11.38 -18.84
C GLU A 382 5.54 11.03 -20.13
N ALA A 383 4.30 10.57 -20.02
CA ALA A 383 3.44 10.27 -21.18
C ALA A 383 3.10 11.53 -22.00
N SER A 384 2.92 12.68 -21.35
CA SER A 384 2.73 13.98 -22.04
C SER A 384 3.98 14.42 -22.82
N LYS A 385 5.17 13.94 -22.41
CA LYS A 385 6.48 14.33 -22.95
C LYS A 385 7.08 13.29 -23.93
N LYS A 386 6.64 12.02 -23.86
CA LYS A 386 7.13 10.88 -24.68
C LYS A 386 5.97 9.89 -24.93
N SER A 387 5.62 9.60 -26.19
CA SER A 387 4.43 8.82 -26.57
C SER A 387 4.53 7.30 -26.33
N THR A 388 5.22 6.85 -25.29
CA THR A 388 5.60 5.43 -25.09
C THR A 388 5.62 4.99 -23.61
N ALA A 389 4.82 5.60 -22.74
CA ALA A 389 4.47 4.93 -21.48
C ALA A 389 3.55 3.73 -21.83
N PRO A 390 3.82 2.50 -21.36
CA PRO A 390 2.94 1.37 -21.64
C PRO A 390 1.60 1.59 -20.92
N ALA A 391 0.54 1.83 -21.70
CA ALA A 391 -0.79 2.19 -21.19
C ALA A 391 -1.30 1.19 -20.13
N GLU A 392 -0.97 -0.10 -20.28
CA GLU A 392 -1.25 -1.17 -19.32
C GLU A 392 -0.73 -0.88 -17.90
N THR A 393 0.45 -0.26 -17.76
CA THR A 393 1.01 0.09 -16.45
C THR A 393 0.25 1.25 -15.81
N ILE A 394 -0.17 2.24 -16.60
CA ILE A 394 -1.01 3.35 -16.11
C ILE A 394 -2.38 2.82 -15.69
N CYS A 395 -3.03 1.99 -16.52
CA CYS A 395 -4.31 1.35 -16.19
C CYS A 395 -4.23 0.50 -14.92
N LEU A 396 -3.13 -0.24 -14.72
CA LEU A 396 -2.89 -1.00 -13.50
C LEU A 396 -2.77 -0.08 -12.27
N LYS A 397 -1.96 0.98 -12.36
CA LYS A 397 -1.77 1.93 -11.25
C LYS A 397 -3.09 2.67 -10.92
N LYS A 398 -3.86 3.10 -11.92
CA LYS A 398 -5.22 3.64 -11.76
C LYS A 398 -6.13 2.66 -11.00
N ARG A 399 -6.16 1.37 -11.40
CA ARG A 399 -6.95 0.33 -10.70
C ARG A 399 -6.52 0.16 -9.24
N ASN A 400 -5.22 0.16 -8.95
CA ASN A 400 -4.71 -0.01 -7.59
C ASN A 400 -5.09 1.19 -6.70
N VAL A 401 -5.03 2.42 -7.22
CA VAL A 401 -5.52 3.63 -6.53
C VAL A 401 -7.02 3.53 -6.26
N ALA A 402 -7.82 3.12 -7.25
CA ALA A 402 -9.27 2.96 -7.07
C ALA A 402 -9.63 1.95 -5.97
N ILE A 403 -8.87 0.86 -5.83
CA ILE A 403 -9.04 -0.12 -4.74
C ILE A 403 -8.65 0.49 -3.39
N ALA A 404 -7.53 1.20 -3.30
CA ALA A 404 -7.14 1.89 -2.07
C ALA A 404 -8.14 2.99 -1.67
N PHE A 405 -8.71 3.73 -2.63
CA PHE A 405 -9.78 4.68 -2.37
C PHE A 405 -11.09 4.00 -1.94
N SER A 406 -11.46 2.85 -2.53
CA SER A 406 -12.62 2.07 -2.10
C SER A 406 -12.52 1.62 -0.64
N LEU A 407 -11.34 1.15 -0.22
CA LEU A 407 -11.05 0.85 1.19
C LEU A 407 -11.25 2.06 2.10
N LEU A 408 -10.74 3.23 1.71
CA LEU A 408 -10.87 4.46 2.49
C LEU A 408 -12.33 4.93 2.57
N GLU A 409 -13.09 4.87 1.48
CA GLU A 409 -14.53 5.18 1.45
C GLU A 409 -15.33 4.26 2.38
N LYS A 410 -15.05 2.95 2.37
CA LYS A 410 -15.66 1.97 3.28
C LYS A 410 -15.27 2.20 4.75
N ILE A 411 -14.03 2.65 5.01
CA ILE A 411 -13.57 3.03 6.37
C ILE A 411 -14.27 4.31 6.86
N ILE A 412 -14.49 5.29 5.97
CA ILE A 412 -15.25 6.50 6.27
C ILE A 412 -16.70 6.14 6.62
N SER A 413 -17.35 5.31 5.80
CA SER A 413 -18.71 4.81 6.05
C SER A 413 -18.80 4.06 7.38
N LEU A 414 -17.87 3.14 7.66
CA LEU A 414 -17.80 2.40 8.92
C LEU A 414 -17.82 3.30 10.16
N ILE A 415 -17.02 4.37 10.17
CA ILE A 415 -16.89 5.27 11.32
C ILE A 415 -18.07 6.25 11.41
N SER A 416 -18.63 6.66 10.28
CA SER A 416 -19.87 7.45 10.26
C SER A 416 -21.00 6.66 10.94
N ASN A 417 -21.17 5.39 10.54
CA ASN A 417 -22.18 4.47 11.06
C ASN A 417 -21.91 3.99 12.51
N ALA A 418 -20.67 4.05 12.98
CA ALA A 418 -20.30 3.69 14.36
C ALA A 418 -20.81 4.69 15.40
N SER A 419 -21.17 5.91 14.99
CA SER A 419 -21.72 6.94 15.89
C SER A 419 -23.22 6.80 16.18
N GLU A 420 -23.93 5.93 15.45
CA GLU A 420 -25.39 5.82 15.50
C GLU A 420 -25.89 4.61 16.32
N ASN A 421 -25.02 3.67 16.70
CA ASN A 421 -25.38 2.47 17.48
C ASN A 421 -24.71 2.46 18.87
N GLU A 422 -25.50 2.52 19.94
CA GLU A 422 -25.00 2.34 21.30
C GLU A 422 -24.39 0.93 21.47
N GLY A 423 -23.09 0.87 21.80
CA GLY A 423 -22.35 -0.37 22.06
C GLY A 423 -21.35 -0.79 20.97
N ASP A 424 -20.99 0.09 20.03
CA ASP A 424 -20.01 -0.24 19.00
C ASP A 424 -18.57 -0.47 19.55
N PRO A 425 -17.83 -1.48 19.03
CA PRO A 425 -16.59 -1.96 19.65
C PRO A 425 -15.30 -1.20 19.24
N ILE A 426 -15.41 0.03 18.72
CA ILE A 426 -14.25 0.85 18.32
C ILE A 426 -13.86 1.77 19.48
N ASP A 427 -12.59 1.75 19.90
CA ASP A 427 -12.11 2.65 20.94
C ASP A 427 -12.05 4.12 20.46
N GLU A 428 -12.30 5.07 21.36
CA GLU A 428 -12.29 6.51 21.05
C GLU A 428 -10.91 6.98 20.53
N ASN A 429 -9.81 6.43 21.06
CA ASN A 429 -8.46 6.72 20.57
C ASN A 429 -8.20 6.09 19.19
N THR A 430 -8.83 4.96 18.88
CA THR A 430 -8.79 4.37 17.54
C THR A 430 -9.55 5.22 16.55
N CYS A 431 -10.78 5.66 16.88
CA CYS A 431 -11.50 6.64 16.07
C CYS A 431 -10.63 7.87 15.80
N MET A 432 -10.04 8.49 16.83
CA MET A 432 -9.14 9.64 16.67
C MET A 432 -7.89 9.34 15.82
N THR A 433 -7.34 8.12 15.90
CA THR A 433 -6.25 7.67 15.04
C THR A 433 -6.70 7.56 13.58
N VAL A 434 -7.88 7.01 13.31
CA VAL A 434 -8.39 6.90 11.94
C VAL A 434 -8.74 8.26 11.36
N ILE A 435 -9.39 9.14 12.12
CA ILE A 435 -9.69 10.52 11.71
C ILE A 435 -8.39 11.25 11.32
N LYS A 436 -7.32 11.08 12.10
CA LYS A 436 -6.00 11.65 11.77
C LYS A 436 -5.42 11.06 10.48
N GLY A 437 -5.40 9.73 10.33
CA GLY A 437 -4.89 9.07 9.13
C GLY A 437 -5.66 9.44 7.86
N LEU A 438 -6.98 9.57 7.94
CA LEU A 438 -7.83 10.05 6.85
C LEU A 438 -7.51 11.50 6.48
N ASN A 439 -7.41 12.42 7.46
CA ASN A 439 -7.00 13.81 7.20
C ASN A 439 -5.64 13.90 6.48
N GLU A 440 -4.64 13.14 6.93
CA GLU A 440 -3.32 13.09 6.29
C GLU A 440 -3.40 12.55 4.86
N THR A 441 -4.22 11.52 4.63
CA THR A 441 -4.43 10.93 3.28
C THR A 441 -5.12 11.91 2.34
N ILE A 442 -6.17 12.59 2.80
CA ILE A 442 -6.93 13.57 2.04
C ILE A 442 -6.07 14.79 1.67
N GLY A 443 -5.12 15.18 2.54
CA GLY A 443 -4.09 16.16 2.20
C GLY A 443 -3.29 15.77 0.95
N VAL A 444 -2.79 14.53 0.90
CA VAL A 444 -2.04 14.00 -0.26
C VAL A 444 -2.90 13.91 -1.53
N VAL A 445 -4.19 13.56 -1.40
CA VAL A 445 -5.12 13.53 -2.54
C VAL A 445 -5.41 14.95 -3.06
N LEU A 446 -5.50 15.95 -2.17
CA LEU A 446 -5.63 17.37 -2.55
C LEU A 446 -4.36 17.90 -3.22
N GLU A 447 -3.17 17.53 -2.73
CA GLU A 447 -1.89 17.85 -3.39
C GLU A 447 -1.80 17.26 -4.80
N TYR A 448 -2.26 16.02 -5.01
CA TYR A 448 -2.34 15.40 -6.34
C TYR A 448 -3.32 16.13 -7.28
N LEU A 449 -4.49 16.56 -6.79
CA LEU A 449 -5.41 17.38 -7.58
C LEU A 449 -4.84 18.77 -7.90
N GLN A 450 -4.05 19.36 -6.99
CA GLN A 450 -3.35 20.62 -7.24
C GLN A 450 -2.27 20.47 -8.33
N ASP A 451 -1.45 19.43 -8.26
CA ASP A 451 -0.46 19.11 -9.31
C ASP A 451 -1.12 18.91 -10.68
N ALA A 452 -2.23 18.15 -10.72
CA ALA A 452 -3.00 17.95 -11.94
C ALA A 452 -3.57 19.27 -12.51
N ARG A 453 -4.05 20.18 -11.64
CA ARG A 453 -4.51 21.53 -12.01
C ARG A 453 -3.38 22.36 -12.61
N GLU A 454 -2.21 22.37 -11.98
CA GLU A 454 -1.03 23.14 -12.42
C GLU A 454 -0.51 22.63 -13.78
N HIS A 455 -0.60 21.32 -14.04
CA HIS A 455 -0.31 20.69 -15.32
C HIS A 455 -1.47 20.77 -16.34
N GLY A 456 -2.58 21.44 -16.02
CA GLY A 456 -3.73 21.63 -16.91
C GLY A 456 -4.53 20.37 -17.23
N GLN A 457 -4.29 19.27 -16.52
CA GLN A 457 -5.06 18.03 -16.65
C GLN A 457 -6.44 18.25 -16.04
N ARG A 458 -7.51 17.84 -16.73
CA ARG A 458 -8.89 17.92 -16.19
C ARG A 458 -9.69 16.63 -16.34
N LYS A 459 -9.16 15.66 -17.08
CA LYS A 459 -9.88 14.46 -17.48
C LYS A 459 -9.14 13.20 -17.06
N GLY A 460 -9.85 12.26 -16.45
CA GLY A 460 -9.34 10.92 -16.13
C GLY A 460 -9.98 10.33 -14.88
N ASP A 461 -10.23 9.03 -14.91
CA ASP A 461 -10.99 8.33 -13.86
C ASP A 461 -10.32 8.37 -12.48
N ASP A 462 -8.99 8.51 -12.42
CA ASP A 462 -8.25 8.66 -11.17
C ASP A 462 -8.43 10.05 -10.52
N LEU A 463 -8.59 11.11 -11.33
CA LEU A 463 -8.94 12.45 -10.84
C LEU A 463 -10.38 12.44 -10.33
N LEU A 464 -11.29 11.80 -11.06
CA LEU A 464 -12.69 11.65 -10.67
C LEU A 464 -12.84 10.84 -9.37
N ALA A 465 -12.07 9.75 -9.22
CA ALA A 465 -12.04 8.96 -7.99
C ALA A 465 -11.42 9.74 -6.81
N SER A 466 -10.43 10.60 -7.06
CA SER A 466 -9.86 11.51 -6.05
C SER A 466 -10.91 12.52 -5.55
N VAL A 467 -11.66 13.14 -6.47
CA VAL A 467 -12.78 14.04 -6.14
C VAL A 467 -13.87 13.29 -5.35
N ARG A 468 -14.16 12.03 -5.69
CA ARG A 468 -15.15 11.20 -4.98
C ARG A 468 -14.75 10.90 -3.53
N LEU A 469 -13.51 10.49 -3.30
CA LEU A 469 -13.00 10.23 -1.96
C LEU A 469 -13.02 11.51 -1.10
N ILE A 470 -12.61 12.66 -1.66
CA ILE A 470 -12.68 13.96 -0.96
C ILE A 470 -14.12 14.35 -0.65
N GLY A 471 -15.04 14.23 -1.61
CA GLY A 471 -16.46 14.52 -1.42
C GLY A 471 -17.10 13.66 -0.32
N SER A 472 -16.77 12.36 -0.29
CA SER A 472 -17.24 11.46 0.76
C SER A 472 -16.65 11.76 2.15
N TYR A 473 -15.39 12.19 2.25
CA TYR A 473 -14.77 12.50 3.54
C TYR A 473 -15.23 13.83 4.12
N LEU A 474 -15.28 14.87 3.29
CA LEU A 474 -15.61 16.23 3.72
C LEU A 474 -17.10 16.43 4.00
N ALA A 475 -17.97 15.52 3.54
CA ALA A 475 -19.35 15.44 4.02
C ALA A 475 -19.41 15.15 5.53
N GLU A 476 -18.52 14.28 6.04
CA GLU A 476 -18.46 13.95 7.47
C GLU A 476 -17.62 14.99 8.25
N THR A 477 -16.59 15.56 7.62
CA THR A 477 -15.64 16.51 8.23
C THR A 477 -15.51 17.84 7.45
N PRO A 478 -16.57 18.67 7.36
CA PRO A 478 -16.60 19.85 6.48
C PRO A 478 -15.64 21.00 6.89
N LEU A 479 -15.00 20.91 8.06
CA LEU A 479 -13.98 21.86 8.51
C LEU A 479 -12.54 21.39 8.25
N ALA A 480 -12.33 20.13 7.83
CA ALA A 480 -11.02 19.64 7.44
C ALA A 480 -10.57 20.28 6.13
N CYS A 481 -9.27 20.61 6.02
CA CYS A 481 -8.63 21.15 4.81
C CYS A 481 -9.33 22.39 4.19
N LYS A 482 -10.09 23.17 4.98
CA LYS A 482 -10.99 24.24 4.51
C LYS A 482 -10.35 25.23 3.52
N GLU A 483 -9.09 25.61 3.71
CA GLU A 483 -8.39 26.52 2.78
C GLU A 483 -8.02 25.83 1.45
N ASN A 484 -7.33 24.69 1.47
CA ASN A 484 -6.99 23.93 0.25
C ASN A 484 -8.24 23.60 -0.58
N VAL A 485 -9.33 23.21 0.09
CA VAL A 485 -10.63 22.91 -0.52
C VAL A 485 -11.21 24.16 -1.18
N ARG A 486 -11.14 25.32 -0.51
CA ARG A 486 -11.60 26.60 -1.07
C ARG A 486 -10.80 27.03 -2.29
N GLU A 487 -9.49 26.77 -2.32
CA GLU A 487 -8.60 27.10 -3.45
C GLU A 487 -8.75 26.15 -4.65
N LEU A 488 -9.15 24.89 -4.40
CA LEU A 488 -9.32 23.86 -5.43
C LEU A 488 -10.79 23.63 -5.86
N LEU A 489 -11.79 24.19 -5.17
CA LEU A 489 -13.21 23.95 -5.42
C LEU A 489 -13.62 24.12 -6.89
N GLU A 490 -13.20 25.21 -7.53
CA GLU A 490 -13.44 25.48 -8.96
C GLU A 490 -12.88 24.35 -9.85
N TYR A 491 -11.65 23.92 -9.56
CA TYR A 491 -10.99 22.86 -10.30
C TYR A 491 -11.68 21.51 -10.09
N MET A 492 -12.03 21.16 -8.85
CA MET A 492 -12.73 19.91 -8.50
C MET A 492 -14.10 19.81 -9.19
N LEU A 493 -14.84 20.92 -9.29
CA LEU A 493 -16.10 21.02 -10.05
C LEU A 493 -15.90 20.94 -11.57
N SER A 494 -14.67 21.10 -12.07
CA SER A 494 -14.31 21.02 -13.49
C SER A 494 -13.71 19.68 -13.92
N VAL A 495 -13.51 18.74 -13.00
CA VAL A 495 -12.95 17.40 -13.29
C VAL A 495 -13.95 16.54 -14.06
N GLU A 496 -13.48 15.86 -15.10
CA GLU A 496 -14.27 14.98 -15.97
C GLU A 496 -13.76 13.52 -15.90
N GLY A 497 -14.69 12.55 -15.94
CA GLY A 497 -14.36 11.14 -16.17
C GLY A 497 -13.83 10.89 -17.58
N GLU A 498 -13.12 9.78 -17.82
CA GLU A 498 -12.37 9.56 -19.07
C GLU A 498 -13.27 9.52 -20.32
N ASP A 499 -14.46 8.94 -20.19
CA ASP A 499 -15.50 8.89 -21.24
C ASP A 499 -16.54 10.04 -21.15
N GLU A 500 -16.42 10.94 -20.17
CA GLU A 500 -17.41 11.98 -19.91
C GLU A 500 -17.33 13.13 -20.95
N ARG A 501 -18.41 13.91 -21.12
CA ARG A 501 -18.46 15.06 -22.07
C ARG A 501 -18.55 16.44 -21.41
N SER A 502 -18.78 16.46 -20.10
CA SER A 502 -18.94 17.65 -19.27
C SER A 502 -18.89 17.19 -17.81
N PRO A 503 -18.33 17.95 -16.86
CA PRO A 503 -18.23 17.52 -15.48
C PRO A 503 -19.63 17.36 -14.87
N PHE A 504 -20.06 16.11 -14.67
CA PHE A 504 -21.34 15.77 -14.06
C PHE A 504 -21.12 14.81 -12.88
N TYR A 505 -20.36 13.74 -13.07
CA TYR A 505 -20.03 12.80 -11.99
C TYR A 505 -19.23 13.47 -10.86
N SER A 506 -18.29 14.36 -11.19
CA SER A 506 -17.54 15.14 -10.19
C SER A 506 -18.45 15.99 -9.31
N ILE A 507 -19.42 16.67 -9.91
CA ILE A 507 -20.44 17.44 -9.18
C ILE A 507 -21.30 16.51 -8.33
N CYS A 508 -21.83 15.42 -8.90
CA CYS A 508 -22.62 14.42 -8.17
C CYS A 508 -21.89 13.85 -6.94
N PHE A 509 -20.58 13.62 -7.03
CA PHE A 509 -19.77 13.13 -5.92
C PHE A 509 -19.44 14.21 -4.88
N LEU A 510 -19.49 15.49 -5.26
CA LEU A 510 -19.30 16.62 -4.34
C LEU A 510 -20.60 17.07 -3.65
N LEU A 511 -21.79 16.74 -4.18
CA LEU A 511 -23.08 17.12 -3.58
C LEU A 511 -23.19 16.87 -2.05
N PRO A 512 -22.73 15.74 -1.48
CA PRO A 512 -22.75 15.54 -0.02
C PRO A 512 -21.93 16.60 0.73
N MET A 513 -20.74 16.92 0.23
CA MET A 513 -19.83 17.92 0.80
C MET A 513 -20.35 19.35 0.57
N LEU A 514 -20.91 19.66 -0.61
CA LEU A 514 -21.50 20.97 -0.93
C LEU A 514 -22.72 21.27 -0.07
N CYS A 515 -23.58 20.28 0.19
CA CYS A 515 -24.74 20.41 1.06
C CYS A 515 -24.30 20.83 2.49
N GLN A 516 -23.28 20.15 3.05
CA GLN A 516 -22.72 20.48 4.37
C GLN A 516 -22.00 21.84 4.38
N MET A 517 -21.20 22.12 3.36
CA MET A 517 -20.46 23.38 3.24
C MET A 517 -21.41 24.60 3.14
N THR A 518 -22.51 24.48 2.39
CA THR A 518 -23.49 25.56 2.20
C THR A 518 -24.42 25.78 3.40
N MET A 519 -24.31 24.99 4.48
CA MET A 519 -24.94 25.35 5.76
C MET A 519 -24.37 26.67 6.30
N GLU A 520 -23.06 26.91 6.15
CA GLU A 520 -22.40 28.16 6.53
C GLU A 520 -22.43 29.21 5.41
N ILE A 521 -22.58 30.49 5.78
CA ILE A 521 -22.57 31.61 4.82
C ILE A 521 -21.25 31.72 4.03
N GLU A 522 -20.12 31.41 4.65
CA GLU A 522 -18.80 31.42 3.98
C GLU A 522 -18.67 30.30 2.93
N GLY A 523 -19.30 29.15 3.17
CA GLY A 523 -19.37 28.06 2.19
C GLY A 523 -20.24 28.42 0.99
N CYS A 524 -21.38 29.08 1.22
CA CYS A 524 -22.19 29.66 0.14
C CYS A 524 -21.40 30.71 -0.67
N LYS A 525 -20.65 31.61 -0.01
CA LYS A 525 -19.78 32.58 -0.70
C LYS A 525 -18.75 31.87 -1.58
N ALA A 526 -18.04 30.86 -1.07
CA ALA A 526 -17.06 30.10 -1.84
C ALA A 526 -17.68 29.45 -3.09
N LEU A 527 -18.83 28.80 -2.97
CA LEU A 527 -19.54 28.17 -4.08
C LEU A 527 -20.09 29.19 -5.10
N VAL A 528 -20.49 30.38 -4.66
CA VAL A 528 -20.91 31.46 -5.55
C VAL A 528 -19.71 32.06 -6.28
N SER A 529 -18.60 32.31 -5.60
CA SER A 529 -17.38 32.92 -6.17
C SER A 529 -16.76 32.12 -7.32
N CYS A 530 -16.85 30.79 -7.31
CA CYS A 530 -16.36 29.93 -8.39
C CYS A 530 -17.42 29.56 -9.44
N GLY A 531 -18.62 30.16 -9.40
CA GLY A 531 -19.71 29.83 -10.33
C GLY A 531 -20.39 28.47 -10.08
N GLY A 532 -19.95 27.69 -9.09
CA GLY A 532 -20.42 26.33 -8.84
C GLY A 532 -21.90 26.19 -8.49
N HIS A 533 -22.56 27.27 -8.08
CA HIS A 533 -24.03 27.33 -7.94
C HIS A 533 -24.75 26.99 -9.26
N ASN A 534 -24.27 27.49 -10.40
CA ASN A 534 -24.83 27.16 -11.71
C ASN A 534 -24.54 25.69 -12.08
N ALA A 535 -23.35 25.20 -11.73
CA ALA A 535 -22.96 23.80 -11.96
C ALA A 535 -23.84 22.81 -11.17
N VAL A 536 -24.23 23.15 -9.92
CA VAL A 536 -25.19 22.36 -9.11
C VAL A 536 -26.59 22.39 -9.74
N VAL A 537 -27.05 23.53 -10.25
CA VAL A 537 -28.34 23.62 -10.96
C VAL A 537 -28.31 22.77 -12.25
N ASP A 538 -27.29 22.89 -13.09
CA ASP A 538 -27.13 22.09 -14.30
C ASP A 538 -27.07 20.59 -13.98
N CYS A 539 -26.41 20.20 -12.88
CA CYS A 539 -26.39 18.84 -12.37
C CYS A 539 -27.79 18.35 -11.99
N LEU A 540 -28.56 19.16 -11.26
CA LEU A 540 -29.94 18.84 -10.88
C LEU A 540 -30.86 18.69 -12.11
N VAL A 541 -30.76 19.60 -13.09
CA VAL A 541 -31.51 19.52 -14.35
C VAL A 541 -31.15 18.24 -15.13
N LYS A 542 -29.87 17.85 -15.17
CA LYS A 542 -29.40 16.59 -15.80
C LYS A 542 -29.87 15.33 -15.06
N LEU A 543 -29.92 15.34 -13.72
CA LEU A 543 -30.44 14.22 -12.92
C LEU A 543 -31.95 14.02 -13.15
N ILE A 544 -32.71 15.11 -13.28
CA ILE A 544 -34.17 15.10 -13.40
C ILE A 544 -34.65 14.83 -14.84
N GLY A 545 -33.92 15.27 -15.87
CA GLY A 545 -34.43 15.39 -17.24
C GLY A 545 -34.84 14.06 -17.94
N PRO A 546 -35.46 14.14 -19.14
CA PRO A 546 -36.02 12.99 -19.86
C PRO A 546 -34.99 11.99 -20.41
N HIS A 547 -33.69 12.24 -20.21
CA HIS A 547 -32.58 11.32 -20.44
C HIS A 547 -31.73 11.16 -19.17
N GLY A 548 -32.37 11.24 -17.99
CA GLY A 548 -31.73 11.20 -16.67
C GLY A 548 -30.76 10.03 -16.57
N TYR A 549 -29.53 10.32 -16.13
CA TYR A 549 -28.41 9.39 -16.30
C TYR A 549 -28.54 8.07 -15.55
N MET A 550 -29.40 7.99 -14.54
CA MET A 550 -29.85 6.77 -13.87
C MET A 550 -31.31 6.95 -13.43
N VAL A 551 -32.10 5.88 -13.50
CA VAL A 551 -33.40 5.78 -12.82
C VAL A 551 -33.11 5.25 -11.41
N GLU A 552 -33.70 5.87 -10.36
CA GLU A 552 -33.51 5.56 -8.92
C GLU A 552 -32.29 6.18 -8.17
N ASP A 553 -31.97 7.46 -8.41
CA ASP A 553 -30.90 8.19 -7.66
C ASP A 553 -31.46 9.40 -6.87
N ASN A 554 -32.57 9.20 -6.14
CA ASN A 554 -33.30 10.26 -5.41
C ASN A 554 -32.41 11.01 -4.40
N ASP A 555 -31.48 10.33 -3.72
CA ASP A 555 -30.59 10.92 -2.71
C ASP A 555 -29.74 12.06 -3.29
N ARG A 556 -29.22 11.89 -4.51
CA ARG A 556 -28.44 12.94 -5.20
C ARG A 556 -29.32 14.11 -5.62
N ILE A 557 -30.56 13.84 -6.02
CA ILE A 557 -31.53 14.90 -6.34
C ILE A 557 -31.84 15.73 -5.09
N LEU A 558 -32.07 15.09 -3.94
CA LEU A 558 -32.30 15.76 -2.66
C LEU A 558 -31.08 16.59 -2.22
N LEU A 559 -29.86 16.04 -2.25
CA LEU A 559 -28.65 16.78 -1.89
C LEU A 559 -28.40 18.02 -2.77
N ALA A 560 -28.73 17.95 -4.07
CA ALA A 560 -28.66 19.10 -4.96
C ALA A 560 -29.75 20.14 -4.65
N CYS A 561 -30.98 19.68 -4.36
CA CYS A 561 -32.08 20.54 -3.89
C CYS A 561 -31.72 21.25 -2.56
N ASP A 562 -31.18 20.54 -1.57
CA ASP A 562 -30.73 21.11 -0.29
C ASP A 562 -29.62 22.15 -0.48
N THR A 563 -28.65 21.87 -1.35
CA THR A 563 -27.57 22.82 -1.70
C THR A 563 -28.14 24.10 -2.32
N ILE A 564 -29.13 23.99 -3.21
CA ILE A 564 -29.82 25.13 -3.83
C ILE A 564 -30.69 25.87 -2.80
N LEU A 565 -31.40 25.15 -1.94
CA LEU A 565 -32.23 25.73 -0.87
C LEU A 565 -31.37 26.52 0.12
N ASN A 566 -30.20 25.98 0.51
CA ASN A 566 -29.21 26.64 1.36
C ASN A 566 -28.69 27.96 0.78
N LEU A 567 -28.53 28.05 -0.55
CA LEU A 567 -28.16 29.27 -1.26
C LEU A 567 -29.33 30.26 -1.28
N LEU A 568 -30.52 29.83 -1.70
CA LEU A 568 -31.70 30.69 -1.84
C LEU A 568 -32.19 31.25 -0.50
N LEU A 569 -32.12 30.51 0.60
CA LEU A 569 -32.44 31.00 1.94
C LEU A 569 -31.48 32.10 2.42
N LYS A 570 -30.27 32.17 1.86
CA LYS A 570 -29.23 33.17 2.19
C LYS A 570 -29.09 34.27 1.11
N LYS A 571 -30.03 34.35 0.14
CA LYS A 571 -30.02 35.27 -1.02
C LYS A 571 -29.97 36.78 -0.70
N GLU A 572 -30.28 37.19 0.52
CA GLU A 572 -30.18 38.61 0.94
C GLU A 572 -28.75 38.98 1.39
N GLN A 573 -27.98 37.99 1.85
CA GLN A 573 -26.60 38.14 2.32
C GLN A 573 -25.59 37.81 1.20
N LEU A 574 -26.05 37.13 0.15
CA LEU A 574 -25.31 36.72 -1.02
C LEU A 574 -25.89 37.45 -2.23
N GLN A 575 -25.12 38.28 -2.94
CA GLN A 575 -25.54 38.80 -4.25
C GLN A 575 -25.41 37.66 -5.28
N ILE A 576 -26.35 36.70 -5.26
CA ILE A 576 -26.32 35.52 -6.15
C ILE A 576 -26.65 35.96 -7.58
N PRO A 577 -25.73 35.82 -8.55
CA PRO A 577 -25.98 36.16 -9.94
C PRO A 577 -26.69 35.00 -10.64
N LEU A 578 -27.95 34.77 -10.29
CA LEU A 578 -28.83 33.83 -11.01
C LEU A 578 -29.23 34.45 -12.35
N ASP A 579 -28.74 33.88 -13.45
CA ASP A 579 -29.18 34.22 -14.80
C ASP A 579 -30.62 33.75 -15.04
N ASP A 580 -31.38 34.52 -15.83
CA ASP A 580 -32.77 34.23 -16.18
C ASP A 580 -32.90 32.84 -16.84
N SER A 581 -31.90 32.43 -17.63
CA SER A 581 -31.88 31.13 -18.30
C SER A 581 -31.72 29.94 -17.33
N VAL A 582 -30.91 30.11 -16.29
CA VAL A 582 -30.67 29.11 -15.23
C VAL A 582 -31.92 28.97 -14.35
N LEU A 583 -32.53 30.11 -13.97
CA LEU A 583 -33.78 30.14 -13.20
C LEU A 583 -34.92 29.44 -13.96
N VAL A 584 -35.09 29.73 -15.25
CA VAL A 584 -36.10 29.09 -16.11
C VAL A 584 -35.87 27.58 -16.24
N SER A 585 -34.61 27.15 -16.39
CA SER A 585 -34.26 25.74 -16.54
C SER A 585 -34.51 24.95 -15.25
N LEU A 586 -34.19 25.53 -14.09
CA LEU A 586 -34.47 24.94 -12.77
C LEU A 586 -35.98 24.81 -12.51
N LEU A 587 -36.77 25.85 -12.77
CA LEU A 587 -38.23 25.80 -12.64
C LEU A 587 -38.84 24.71 -13.54
N LYS A 588 -38.33 24.55 -14.77
CA LYS A 588 -38.76 23.46 -15.67
C LYS A 588 -38.43 22.07 -15.15
N ALA A 589 -37.22 21.88 -14.60
CA ALA A 589 -36.85 20.60 -13.99
C ALA A 589 -37.76 20.26 -12.79
N LEU A 590 -37.99 21.20 -11.88
CA LEU A 590 -38.86 20.96 -10.71
C LEU A 590 -40.32 20.66 -11.11
N ALA A 591 -40.83 21.29 -12.17
CA ALA A 591 -42.13 20.97 -12.74
C ALA A 591 -42.19 19.52 -13.26
N TYR A 592 -41.17 19.08 -14.00
CA TYR A 592 -41.07 17.73 -14.55
C TYR A 592 -40.87 16.66 -13.46
N TRP A 593 -40.00 16.91 -12.48
CA TRP A 593 -39.67 15.98 -11.39
C TRP A 593 -40.89 15.60 -10.54
N THR A 594 -41.84 16.52 -10.40
CA THR A 594 -43.04 16.36 -9.57
C THR A 594 -44.30 15.97 -10.35
N GLU A 595 -44.22 15.86 -11.68
CA GLU A 595 -45.33 15.45 -12.52
C GLU A 595 -45.60 13.94 -12.34
N GLY A 596 -46.80 13.60 -11.87
CA GLY A 596 -47.20 12.21 -11.61
C GLY A 596 -46.61 11.55 -10.36
N LYS A 597 -45.77 12.22 -9.57
CA LYS A 597 -45.27 11.72 -8.26
C LYS A 597 -46.09 12.25 -7.10
N ASP A 598 -46.64 11.38 -6.25
CA ASP A 598 -47.38 11.75 -5.02
C ASP A 598 -46.54 11.64 -3.73
N ASP A 599 -45.20 11.59 -3.84
CA ASP A 599 -44.29 11.62 -2.69
C ASP A 599 -44.30 13.00 -1.98
N PRO A 600 -44.68 13.10 -0.69
CA PRO A 600 -44.76 14.37 0.03
C PRO A 600 -43.44 15.13 0.07
N SER A 601 -42.33 14.45 0.34
CA SER A 601 -41.00 15.07 0.50
C SER A 601 -40.53 15.71 -0.80
N THR A 602 -40.63 14.99 -1.91
CA THR A 602 -40.38 15.50 -3.27
C THR A 602 -41.24 16.74 -3.58
N ILE A 603 -42.55 16.68 -3.26
CA ILE A 603 -43.49 17.80 -3.47
C ILE A 603 -43.09 19.02 -2.63
N MET A 604 -42.83 18.84 -1.33
CA MET A 604 -42.50 19.93 -0.40
C MET A 604 -41.15 20.58 -0.71
N MET A 605 -40.13 19.78 -1.03
CA MET A 605 -38.80 20.27 -1.42
C MET A 605 -38.89 21.11 -2.71
N ALA A 606 -39.52 20.57 -3.76
CA ALA A 606 -39.69 21.28 -5.02
C ALA A 606 -40.54 22.55 -4.87
N SER A 607 -41.64 22.50 -4.09
CA SER A 607 -42.47 23.67 -3.80
C SER A 607 -41.71 24.75 -3.05
N SER A 608 -40.83 24.39 -2.11
CA SER A 608 -40.03 25.35 -1.32
C SER A 608 -39.05 26.12 -2.20
N ILE A 609 -38.31 25.42 -3.07
CA ILE A 609 -37.39 26.03 -4.03
C ILE A 609 -38.17 26.91 -5.02
N CYS A 610 -39.27 26.42 -5.61
CA CYS A 610 -40.13 27.20 -6.50
C CYS A 610 -40.65 28.48 -5.82
N SER A 611 -41.02 28.43 -4.54
CA SER A 611 -41.53 29.58 -3.78
C SER A 611 -40.48 30.66 -3.57
N LEU A 612 -39.22 30.27 -3.35
CA LEU A 612 -38.08 31.21 -3.23
C LEU A 612 -37.65 31.80 -4.59
N LEU A 613 -37.79 31.03 -5.68
CA LEU A 613 -37.51 31.48 -7.05
C LEU A 613 -38.60 32.40 -7.61
N PHE A 614 -39.88 32.13 -7.35
CA PHE A 614 -40.98 33.01 -7.74
C PHE A 614 -40.90 34.38 -7.07
N ASP A 615 -40.30 34.47 -5.89
CA ASP A 615 -40.04 35.76 -5.28
C ASP A 615 -39.02 36.60 -6.08
N LEU A 616 -38.09 35.97 -6.80
CA LEU A 616 -37.09 36.64 -7.65
C LEU A 616 -37.61 37.07 -9.03
N THR A 617 -38.84 36.70 -9.43
CA THR A 617 -39.36 36.93 -10.78
C THR A 617 -40.84 37.33 -10.81
N SER A 618 -41.48 37.29 -11.98
CA SER A 618 -42.90 37.55 -12.18
C SER A 618 -43.45 36.77 -13.38
N GLU A 619 -44.77 36.52 -13.40
CA GLU A 619 -45.48 35.85 -14.50
C GLU A 619 -45.13 36.47 -15.87
N LYS A 620 -45.11 37.80 -15.95
CA LYS A 620 -44.81 38.55 -17.19
C LYS A 620 -43.34 38.47 -17.63
N ALA A 621 -42.41 38.19 -16.71
CA ALA A 621 -41.01 37.99 -17.04
C ALA A 621 -40.79 36.57 -17.58
N LEU A 622 -41.31 35.57 -16.88
CA LEU A 622 -41.22 34.16 -17.28
C LEU A 622 -41.87 33.91 -18.65
N LEU A 623 -43.11 34.39 -18.88
CA LEU A 623 -43.81 34.20 -20.16
C LEU A 623 -43.22 34.98 -21.35
N LYS A 624 -42.23 35.85 -21.12
CA LYS A 624 -41.44 36.48 -22.20
C LYS A 624 -40.21 35.66 -22.59
N HIS A 625 -39.79 34.71 -21.76
CA HIS A 625 -38.58 33.93 -22.02
C HIS A 625 -38.88 32.84 -23.07
N PRO A 626 -38.09 32.73 -24.16
CA PRO A 626 -38.43 31.84 -25.28
C PRO A 626 -38.47 30.36 -24.89
N ASN A 627 -37.78 29.98 -23.82
CA ASN A 627 -37.74 28.62 -23.30
C ASN A 627 -38.69 28.38 -22.11
N PHE A 628 -39.71 29.22 -21.88
CA PHE A 628 -40.72 29.02 -20.84
C PHE A 628 -42.14 29.18 -21.42
N ASP A 629 -43.07 28.33 -20.99
CA ASP A 629 -44.41 28.23 -21.58
C ASP A 629 -45.52 28.08 -20.54
N ASP A 630 -46.75 28.31 -20.97
CA ASP A 630 -47.95 28.23 -20.13
C ASP A 630 -48.11 26.85 -19.46
N SER A 631 -47.72 25.76 -20.14
CA SER A 631 -47.86 24.40 -19.57
C SER A 631 -46.95 24.18 -18.36
N THR A 632 -45.70 24.68 -18.42
CA THR A 632 -44.78 24.69 -17.27
C THR A 632 -45.36 25.49 -16.11
N LEU A 633 -45.92 26.67 -16.38
CA LEU A 633 -46.50 27.53 -15.35
C LEU A 633 -47.72 26.89 -14.67
N ASP A 634 -48.57 26.20 -15.43
CA ASP A 634 -49.72 25.47 -14.89
C ASP A 634 -49.29 24.23 -14.09
N SER A 635 -48.23 23.51 -14.50
CA SER A 635 -47.63 22.42 -13.70
C SER A 635 -47.06 22.93 -12.37
N LEU A 636 -46.32 24.04 -12.37
CA LEU A 636 -45.80 24.65 -11.15
C LEU A 636 -46.93 25.19 -10.24
N SER A 637 -47.98 25.75 -10.82
CA SER A 637 -49.17 26.19 -10.05
C SER A 637 -49.87 25.01 -9.40
N ARG A 638 -49.99 23.87 -10.10
CA ARG A 638 -50.49 22.60 -9.55
C ARG A 638 -49.58 22.06 -8.44
N LEU A 639 -48.27 22.14 -8.57
CA LEU A 639 -47.30 21.75 -7.54
C LEU A 639 -47.51 22.53 -6.23
N ILE A 640 -47.55 23.87 -6.30
CA ILE A 640 -47.78 24.73 -5.13
C ILE A 640 -49.17 24.46 -4.51
N ALA A 641 -50.19 24.21 -5.32
CA ALA A 641 -51.53 23.83 -4.83
C ALA A 641 -51.52 22.46 -4.12
N ARG A 642 -50.77 21.46 -4.62
CA ARG A 642 -50.64 20.13 -4.00
C ARG A 642 -49.94 20.20 -2.64
N SER A 643 -48.85 20.95 -2.52
CA SER A 643 -48.15 21.17 -1.24
C SER A 643 -49.00 21.88 -0.17
N MET A 644 -50.01 22.68 -0.57
CA MET A 644 -50.94 23.28 0.39
C MET A 644 -52.19 22.43 0.64
N ALA A 645 -52.52 21.50 -0.26
CA ALA A 645 -53.66 20.60 -0.11
C ALA A 645 -53.36 19.41 0.84
N SER A 646 -52.13 18.89 0.84
CA SER A 646 -51.66 17.85 1.78
C SER A 646 -51.86 18.24 3.25
N TRP A 647 -51.71 19.53 3.57
CA TRP A 647 -51.95 20.08 4.91
C TRP A 647 -53.43 20.07 5.34
N GLY A 648 -54.36 20.09 4.38
CA GLY A 648 -55.81 20.20 4.66
C GLY A 648 -56.47 18.89 5.13
N GLN A 649 -55.79 17.74 4.99
CA GLN A 649 -56.35 16.41 5.24
C GLN A 649 -55.77 15.71 6.49
N GLY A 650 -55.77 16.40 7.64
CA GLY A 650 -55.54 15.78 8.96
C GLY A 650 -54.11 15.31 9.23
N MET A 651 -53.47 15.87 10.26
CA MET A 651 -52.06 15.62 10.60
C MET A 651 -51.74 14.12 10.77
N SER A 652 -51.07 13.54 9.78
CA SER A 652 -50.29 12.31 9.91
C SER A 652 -48.93 12.60 10.55
N GLY A 653 -48.17 11.56 10.93
CA GLY A 653 -46.82 11.72 11.52
C GLY A 653 -45.87 12.52 10.62
N ALA A 654 -45.80 12.17 9.33
CA ALA A 654 -44.95 12.81 8.34
C ALA A 654 -45.21 14.32 8.18
N ALA A 655 -46.45 14.78 8.38
CA ALA A 655 -46.80 16.20 8.27
C ALA A 655 -46.15 17.10 9.35
N LYS A 656 -45.45 16.53 10.34
CA LYS A 656 -44.59 17.29 11.28
C LYS A 656 -43.16 17.47 10.79
N GLU A 657 -42.64 16.56 9.97
CA GLU A 657 -41.24 16.58 9.51
C GLU A 657 -41.00 17.69 8.48
N GLU A 658 -42.02 17.98 7.67
CA GLU A 658 -41.97 18.97 6.57
C GLU A 658 -42.42 20.39 7.00
N ALA A 659 -42.61 20.64 8.30
CA ALA A 659 -43.26 21.85 8.82
C ALA A 659 -42.53 23.16 8.43
N ASP A 660 -41.20 23.18 8.44
CA ASP A 660 -40.42 24.38 8.10
C ASP A 660 -40.39 24.61 6.57
N LEU A 661 -40.41 23.54 5.77
CA LEU A 661 -40.60 23.65 4.30
C LEU A 661 -41.98 24.24 3.99
N LEU A 662 -43.01 23.85 4.73
CA LEU A 662 -44.34 24.45 4.62
C LEU A 662 -44.37 25.92 5.07
N GLU A 663 -43.61 26.32 6.09
CA GLU A 663 -43.45 27.73 6.47
C GLU A 663 -42.76 28.53 5.34
N ILE A 664 -41.76 27.97 4.64
CA ILE A 664 -41.14 28.58 3.45
C ILE A 664 -42.16 28.76 2.32
N VAL A 665 -42.91 27.72 1.97
CA VAL A 665 -43.93 27.78 0.89
C VAL A 665 -45.03 28.80 1.22
N THR A 666 -45.60 28.74 2.42
CA THR A 666 -46.70 29.64 2.82
C THR A 666 -46.26 31.09 3.00
N SER A 667 -45.05 31.33 3.54
CA SER A 667 -44.47 32.67 3.63
C SER A 667 -44.16 33.23 2.24
N GLY A 668 -43.49 32.47 1.38
CA GLY A 668 -43.17 32.89 0.01
C GLY A 668 -44.43 33.21 -0.80
N TYR A 669 -45.46 32.37 -0.73
CA TYR A 669 -46.75 32.61 -1.41
C TYR A 669 -47.32 34.00 -1.12
N SER A 670 -47.27 34.44 0.14
CA SER A 670 -47.75 35.78 0.52
C SER A 670 -46.98 36.94 -0.13
N GLN A 671 -45.71 36.73 -0.49
CA GLN A 671 -44.83 37.73 -1.09
C GLN A 671 -44.97 37.81 -2.60
N TRP A 672 -45.11 36.68 -3.30
CA TRP A 672 -45.13 36.64 -4.77
C TRP A 672 -46.53 36.50 -5.39
N ALA A 673 -47.58 36.08 -4.67
CA ALA A 673 -48.91 35.84 -5.25
C ALA A 673 -49.46 37.05 -6.05
N ASN A 674 -49.24 38.28 -5.59
CA ASN A 674 -49.67 39.49 -6.31
C ASN A 674 -48.98 39.70 -7.68
N ARG A 675 -47.87 39.00 -7.96
CA ARG A 675 -47.14 39.01 -9.24
C ARG A 675 -47.53 37.87 -10.20
N PHE A 676 -48.43 36.98 -9.76
CA PHE A 676 -48.88 35.79 -10.48
C PHE A 676 -50.42 35.70 -10.45
N SER A 677 -51.04 36.12 -11.55
CA SER A 677 -52.44 36.52 -11.64
C SER A 677 -53.43 35.42 -12.03
N ARG A 678 -52.95 34.21 -12.36
CA ARG A 678 -53.80 33.07 -12.75
C ARG A 678 -54.66 32.54 -11.60
N LYS A 679 -55.93 32.24 -11.91
CA LYS A 679 -56.97 31.73 -10.99
C LYS A 679 -56.74 30.30 -10.43
N CYS A 680 -55.58 29.70 -10.64
CA CYS A 680 -55.30 28.30 -10.29
C CYS A 680 -54.69 28.10 -8.89
N LEU A 681 -54.33 29.19 -8.19
CA LEU A 681 -53.80 29.14 -6.83
C LEU A 681 -54.93 29.23 -5.78
N PRO A 682 -54.88 28.48 -4.66
CA PRO A 682 -55.98 28.44 -3.69
C PRO A 682 -56.29 29.81 -3.07
N THR A 683 -57.47 30.37 -3.38
CA THR A 683 -57.97 31.64 -2.84
C THR A 683 -58.57 31.50 -1.42
N LYS A 684 -58.43 30.34 -0.78
CA LYS A 684 -58.98 30.04 0.56
C LYS A 684 -58.04 29.17 1.40
N LEU A 685 -56.88 29.71 1.78
CA LEU A 685 -56.07 29.27 2.92
C LEU A 685 -55.09 30.39 3.28
N VAL A 686 -55.53 31.32 4.14
CA VAL A 686 -54.69 32.42 4.65
C VAL A 686 -54.51 32.23 6.16
N PRO A 687 -53.35 31.74 6.63
CA PRO A 687 -52.97 31.84 8.03
C PRO A 687 -52.60 33.28 8.36
N SER A 688 -53.14 33.85 9.44
CA SER A 688 -52.79 35.20 9.90
C SER A 688 -51.44 35.20 10.62
N GLY A 689 -50.33 35.36 9.88
CA GLY A 689 -48.96 35.53 10.38
C GLY A 689 -48.30 36.79 9.81
N THR A 690 -47.74 37.64 10.68
CA THR A 690 -47.14 38.93 10.29
C THR A 690 -45.77 38.79 9.59
N SER A 691 -45.48 39.78 8.72
CA SER A 691 -44.30 39.86 7.84
C SER A 691 -42.94 39.87 8.56
N ASP A 692 -42.90 40.09 9.87
CA ASP A 692 -41.65 40.24 10.65
C ASP A 692 -40.91 38.91 10.92
N LYS A 693 -41.51 37.77 10.54
CA LYS A 693 -40.98 36.45 10.88
C LYS A 693 -39.83 35.95 10.01
N ILE A 694 -39.64 36.43 8.77
CA ILE A 694 -38.59 35.91 7.87
C ILE A 694 -37.18 36.12 8.47
N GLY A 695 -36.89 37.30 9.03
CA GLY A 695 -35.64 37.56 9.77
C GLY A 695 -35.54 36.85 11.14
N THR A 696 -36.56 36.11 11.54
CA THR A 696 -36.57 35.21 12.71
C THR A 696 -36.44 33.75 12.28
N ILE A 697 -37.00 33.37 11.12
CA ILE A 697 -36.85 32.07 10.46
C ILE A 697 -35.39 31.89 9.97
N GLN A 698 -34.78 32.90 9.35
CA GLN A 698 -33.33 32.92 9.05
C GLN A 698 -32.44 32.66 10.28
N ARG A 699 -32.91 33.02 11.49
CA ARG A 699 -32.22 32.77 12.77
C ARG A 699 -32.59 31.44 13.43
N ARG A 700 -33.74 30.85 13.10
CA ARG A 700 -34.14 29.50 13.56
C ARG A 700 -33.51 28.40 12.71
N LEU A 701 -33.56 28.53 11.38
CA LEU A 701 -32.92 27.60 10.42
C LEU A 701 -31.38 27.68 10.42
N ALA A 702 -30.78 28.65 11.11
CA ALA A 702 -29.35 28.67 11.44
C ALA A 702 -28.96 27.62 12.51
N TRP A 703 -29.93 26.90 13.07
CA TRP A 703 -29.77 25.70 13.88
C TRP A 703 -30.67 24.60 13.28
N PRO A 704 -30.24 23.33 13.18
CA PRO A 704 -30.79 22.44 12.15
C PRO A 704 -32.20 21.90 12.45
N LEU A 705 -32.97 21.80 11.36
CA LEU A 705 -34.05 20.83 11.16
C LEU A 705 -33.57 19.39 11.48
N ARG A 706 -34.10 18.78 12.55
CA ARG A 706 -34.00 17.37 12.99
C ARG A 706 -35.17 17.16 13.99
N LYS A 707 -35.92 16.06 14.15
CA LYS A 707 -35.84 14.58 13.92
C LYS A 707 -37.31 14.05 13.81
N ASP A 708 -37.70 12.90 13.27
CA ASP A 708 -37.22 11.81 12.36
C ASP A 708 -38.50 11.33 11.59
N ASP A 709 -38.50 10.63 10.45
CA ASP A 709 -38.37 9.15 10.33
C ASP A 709 -38.42 8.64 8.85
N THR A 710 -37.73 9.30 7.90
CA THR A 710 -37.52 8.77 6.52
C THR A 710 -36.05 8.57 6.11
N HIS A 711 -35.09 8.95 6.97
CA HIS A 711 -33.66 8.88 6.67
C HIS A 711 -32.89 7.95 7.62
N LYS A 712 -32.54 6.75 7.15
CA LYS A 712 -31.52 5.88 7.78
C LYS A 712 -30.26 5.80 6.92
N SER A 713 -29.56 6.92 6.82
CA SER A 713 -28.16 7.02 6.39
C SER A 713 -27.70 8.46 6.58
N ARG A 714 -26.61 8.66 7.35
CA ARG A 714 -25.89 9.94 7.49
C ARG A 714 -26.71 11.15 7.97
N ASN A 715 -26.95 11.23 9.29
CA ASN A 715 -26.70 12.43 10.10
C ASN A 715 -27.37 12.33 11.49
N GLY A 716 -26.94 11.35 12.30
CA GLY A 716 -26.85 11.52 13.74
C GLY A 716 -25.99 12.75 14.13
N SER A 717 -25.75 12.97 15.42
CA SER A 717 -24.85 14.03 15.88
C SER A 717 -23.43 13.76 15.38
N ASN A 718 -22.98 14.44 14.30
CA ASN A 718 -21.73 14.11 13.61
C ASN A 718 -20.57 14.02 14.59
N PHE A 719 -20.10 12.80 14.87
CA PHE A 719 -19.04 12.53 15.83
C PHE A 719 -17.77 13.34 15.50
N PHE A 720 -17.40 13.34 14.21
CA PHE A 720 -16.37 14.21 13.63
C PHE A 720 -16.60 15.71 13.89
N GLY A 721 -17.84 16.17 13.70
CA GLY A 721 -18.22 17.58 13.87
C GLY A 721 -18.24 18.04 15.33
N TYR A 722 -18.61 17.15 16.26
CA TYR A 722 -18.51 17.40 17.70
C TYR A 722 -17.05 17.55 18.12
N PHE A 723 -16.21 16.56 17.81
CA PHE A 723 -14.79 16.56 18.14
C PHE A 723 -14.03 17.76 17.53
N CYS A 724 -14.30 18.10 16.27
CA CYS A 724 -13.68 19.27 15.64
C CYS A 724 -14.13 20.59 16.27
N ARG A 725 -15.40 20.73 16.67
CA ARG A 725 -15.90 21.92 17.39
C ARG A 725 -15.33 22.00 18.80
N GLU A 726 -15.15 20.88 19.49
CA GLU A 726 -14.56 20.87 20.84
C GLU A 726 -13.09 21.31 20.80
N LYS A 727 -12.29 20.76 19.88
CA LYS A 727 -10.90 21.17 19.67
C LYS A 727 -10.73 22.60 19.18
N ALA A 728 -11.69 23.13 18.41
CA ALA A 728 -11.73 24.55 18.06
C ALA A 728 -12.03 25.43 19.27
N ARG A 729 -13.02 25.05 20.09
CA ARG A 729 -13.39 25.75 21.35
C ARG A 729 -12.31 25.66 22.43
N GLU A 730 -11.42 24.67 22.39
CA GLU A 730 -10.23 24.64 23.25
C GLU A 730 -9.20 25.69 22.80
N ARG A 731 -8.88 25.76 21.50
CA ARG A 731 -7.97 26.77 20.94
C ARG A 731 -8.47 28.20 21.09
N GLU A 732 -9.79 28.42 21.14
CA GLU A 732 -10.39 29.71 21.46
C GLU A 732 -10.33 30.01 22.97
N ARG A 733 -10.60 29.03 23.84
CA ARG A 733 -10.48 29.20 25.30
C ARG A 733 -9.04 29.49 25.76
N GLU A 734 -8.04 28.92 25.10
CA GLU A 734 -6.62 29.25 25.33
C GLU A 734 -6.24 30.69 24.90
N ARG A 735 -7.05 31.36 24.07
CA ARG A 735 -6.82 32.74 23.63
C ARG A 735 -7.44 33.81 24.54
N GLU A 736 -8.40 33.47 25.40
CA GLU A 736 -9.19 34.48 26.15
C GLU A 736 -9.07 34.44 27.69
N GLY A 737 -8.48 33.40 28.29
CA GLY A 737 -8.47 33.21 29.74
C GLY A 737 -7.37 33.94 30.54
N LYS A 738 -7.65 35.14 31.07
CA LYS A 738 -6.75 35.85 32.02
C LYS A 738 -7.20 35.73 33.50
N MET A 739 -6.40 34.97 34.27
CA MET A 739 -6.09 35.17 35.72
C MET A 739 -7.23 35.05 36.78
N GLY A 740 -7.09 34.09 37.70
CA GLY A 740 -7.90 33.97 38.92
C GLY A 740 -7.15 33.23 40.04
N CYS A 741 -7.11 33.80 41.25
CA CYS A 741 -6.24 33.34 42.34
C CYS A 741 -6.95 32.38 43.31
N GLY A 742 -6.43 31.16 43.48
CA GLY A 742 -6.98 30.18 44.44
C GLY A 742 -6.00 29.11 44.96
N ASN A 743 -5.10 28.59 44.11
CA ASN A 743 -4.26 27.43 44.47
C ASN A 743 -3.04 27.73 45.37
N PHE A 744 -2.71 29.01 45.63
CA PHE A 744 -1.40 29.38 46.23
C PHE A 744 -1.20 28.87 47.66
N PHE A 745 -2.26 28.70 48.45
CA PHE A 745 -2.16 28.25 49.85
C PHE A 745 -1.89 26.74 49.98
N PHE A 746 -2.43 25.92 49.08
CA PHE A 746 -2.32 24.45 49.19
C PHE A 746 -0.91 23.97 48.81
N THR A 747 -0.28 24.63 47.83
CA THR A 747 1.08 24.27 47.36
C THR A 747 2.13 24.52 48.43
N ILE A 748 2.02 25.61 49.20
CA ILE A 748 2.98 25.98 50.26
C ILE A 748 3.01 24.92 51.39
N LEU A 749 1.84 24.44 51.80
CA LEU A 749 1.69 23.51 52.93
C LEU A 749 2.27 22.11 52.61
N VAL A 750 2.11 21.66 51.36
CA VAL A 750 2.72 20.42 50.86
C VAL A 750 4.23 20.55 50.73
N THR A 751 4.75 21.67 50.21
CA THR A 751 6.21 21.86 50.05
C THR A 751 6.97 21.89 51.38
N PHE A 752 6.38 22.45 52.44
CA PHE A 752 7.01 22.45 53.78
C PHE A 752 7.10 21.05 54.39
N SER A 753 6.11 20.20 54.13
CA SER A 753 6.06 18.82 54.64
C SER A 753 7.10 17.93 53.95
N VAL A 754 7.29 18.08 52.64
CA VAL A 754 8.30 17.32 51.87
C VAL A 754 9.72 17.72 52.28
N ALA A 755 10.01 19.01 52.42
CA ALA A 755 11.34 19.50 52.81
C ALA A 755 11.85 18.93 54.14
N LEU A 756 10.95 18.78 55.13
CA LEU A 756 11.24 18.22 56.45
C LEU A 756 11.57 16.71 56.41
N ILE A 757 11.01 15.98 55.45
CA ILE A 757 11.32 14.55 55.22
C ILE A 757 12.68 14.42 54.51
N THR A 758 12.94 15.23 53.48
CA THR A 758 14.20 15.19 52.73
C THR A 758 15.40 15.59 53.60
N TYR A 759 15.26 16.58 54.48
CA TYR A 759 16.33 17.03 55.38
C TYR A 759 16.83 15.94 56.32
N ASN A 760 15.92 15.12 56.88
CA ASN A 760 16.27 14.04 57.80
C ASN A 760 16.94 12.83 57.10
N ILE A 761 16.67 12.60 55.82
CA ILE A 761 17.27 11.51 55.04
C ILE A 761 18.70 11.85 54.59
N ILE A 762 18.98 13.12 54.28
CA ILE A 762 20.31 13.56 53.81
C ILE A 762 21.37 13.49 54.92
N ILE A 763 20.98 13.64 56.19
CA ILE A 763 21.90 13.59 57.33
C ILE A 763 22.32 12.15 57.70
N SER A 764 21.50 11.13 57.45
CA SER A 764 21.86 9.73 57.77
C SER A 764 22.71 9.04 56.69
N ALA A 765 22.72 9.56 55.46
CA ALA A 765 23.41 8.94 54.32
C ALA A 765 24.90 9.32 54.17
N ASN A 766 25.40 10.29 54.95
CA ASN A 766 26.79 10.77 54.85
C ASN A 766 27.57 10.56 56.15
N SER A 767 28.20 9.39 56.29
CA SER A 767 29.33 9.16 57.20
C SER A 767 30.33 8.21 56.52
N PRO A 768 31.58 8.64 56.26
CA PRO A 768 32.54 7.85 55.50
C PRO A 768 33.48 7.04 56.41
N LEU A 769 33.76 5.79 56.05
CA LEU A 769 34.91 5.04 56.57
C LEU A 769 35.56 4.19 55.46
N GLN A 770 36.87 4.33 55.31
CA GLN A 770 37.74 3.48 54.49
C GLN A 770 38.04 2.17 55.23
N GLN A 771 38.31 1.06 54.52
CA GLN A 771 39.66 0.45 54.46
C GLN A 771 39.72 -0.93 53.76
N ASP A 772 40.78 -1.07 52.95
CA ASP A 772 41.66 -2.24 52.74
C ASP A 772 41.20 -3.58 52.07
N LEU A 773 42.10 -4.05 51.19
CA LEU A 773 42.12 -5.35 50.48
C LEU A 773 42.76 -6.45 51.35
N PRO A 774 42.47 -7.76 51.09
CA PRO A 774 43.43 -8.56 50.31
C PRO A 774 42.83 -9.65 49.40
N GLY A 775 43.66 -10.25 48.51
CA GLY A 775 43.35 -11.48 47.75
C GLY A 775 43.63 -12.77 48.56
N PRO A 776 43.77 -14.00 47.96
CA PRO A 776 44.20 -14.27 46.57
C PRO A 776 43.61 -15.50 45.80
N SER A 777 43.92 -15.58 44.49
CA SER A 777 44.21 -16.78 43.66
C SER A 777 43.17 -17.91 43.41
N ARG A 778 42.87 -18.16 42.11
CA ARG A 778 43.23 -19.40 41.37
C ARG A 778 42.99 -19.27 39.85
N SER A 779 43.59 -20.18 39.07
CA SER A 779 43.79 -20.08 37.62
C SER A 779 43.20 -21.24 36.81
N SER A 780 42.73 -20.98 35.58
CA SER A 780 42.72 -21.98 34.50
C SER A 780 42.76 -21.31 33.11
N LEU A 781 43.55 -21.90 32.21
CA LEU A 781 43.72 -21.55 30.79
C LEU A 781 43.34 -22.77 29.96
N SER A 782 42.60 -22.61 28.86
CA SER A 782 42.97 -23.13 27.51
C SER A 782 41.79 -23.19 26.52
N ILE A 783 42.00 -22.61 25.31
CA ILE A 783 41.67 -23.13 23.95
C ILE A 783 40.19 -23.52 23.66
N GLY A 784 39.53 -23.10 22.57
CA GLY A 784 39.93 -22.34 21.38
C GLY A 784 39.63 -23.09 20.07
N VAL A 785 38.71 -22.58 19.24
CA VAL A 785 38.49 -23.00 17.85
C VAL A 785 38.14 -21.78 17.00
N ASP A 786 38.75 -21.68 15.82
CA ASP A 786 38.69 -20.56 14.87
C ASP A 786 38.63 -21.13 13.43
N PRO A 787 37.84 -20.58 12.49
CA PRO A 787 37.91 -20.97 11.09
C PRO A 787 38.37 -19.84 10.15
N ILE A 788 39.66 -19.90 9.80
CA ILE A 788 40.22 -19.68 8.44
C ILE A 788 39.96 -18.30 7.79
N ILE A 789 40.97 -17.42 7.90
CA ILE A 789 41.28 -16.40 6.88
C ILE A 789 42.74 -16.59 6.44
N GLN A 790 43.00 -16.61 5.13
CA GLN A 790 44.36 -16.73 4.58
C GLN A 790 45.17 -15.42 4.75
N MET A 791 46.43 -15.54 5.18
CA MET A 791 47.39 -14.42 5.23
C MET A 791 48.37 -14.45 4.04
N PRO A 792 48.60 -13.33 3.34
CA PRO A 792 49.73 -13.15 2.44
C PRO A 792 50.89 -12.38 3.09
N PHE A 793 52.04 -13.07 3.18
CA PHE A 793 53.45 -12.62 3.21
C PHE A 793 53.90 -11.23 3.71
N HIS A 794 54.90 -11.29 4.61
CA HIS A 794 55.71 -10.17 5.11
C HIS A 794 56.34 -9.27 4.02
N ARG A 795 56.36 -7.95 4.31
CA ARG A 795 57.54 -7.10 4.09
C ARG A 795 57.90 -6.33 5.36
N SER A 796 59.19 -6.26 5.64
CA SER A 796 59.78 -5.72 6.87
C SER A 796 59.50 -4.23 7.09
N ARG A 797 59.09 -3.84 8.30
CA ARG A 797 59.13 -2.45 8.76
C ARG A 797 60.30 -2.25 9.74
N GLY A 798 61.31 -1.53 9.29
CA GLY A 798 62.33 -0.96 10.17
C GLY A 798 61.73 0.11 11.10
N LYS A 799 62.37 0.32 12.25
CA LYS A 799 61.99 1.37 13.22
C LYS A 799 62.19 2.75 12.60
N SER A 800 61.09 3.47 12.38
CA SER A 800 61.04 4.91 12.10
C SER A 800 60.24 5.58 13.20
N ARG A 801 60.69 6.76 13.68
CA ARG A 801 59.97 7.55 14.69
C ARG A 801 58.55 7.84 14.22
N SER A 802 57.58 7.73 15.13
CA SER A 802 56.15 7.87 14.81
C SER A 802 55.76 9.32 14.50
N SER A 803 55.83 9.70 13.22
CA SER A 803 54.95 10.75 12.70
C SER A 803 53.50 10.29 12.85
N LYS A 804 52.61 11.15 13.39
CA LYS A 804 51.16 10.88 13.40
C LYS A 804 50.72 10.54 11.98
N ARG A 805 49.95 9.46 11.82
CA ARG A 805 49.44 9.01 10.51
C ARG A 805 48.15 9.75 10.19
N LEU A 806 48.26 11.05 9.97
CA LEU A 806 47.10 11.92 9.79
C LEU A 806 46.25 11.47 8.59
N PHE A 807 44.93 11.62 8.72
CA PHE A 807 43.99 11.45 7.62
C PHE A 807 43.20 12.74 7.34
N HIS A 808 42.90 13.01 6.07
CA HIS A 808 42.08 14.14 5.66
C HIS A 808 40.60 13.76 5.68
N THR A 809 39.74 14.52 6.34
CA THR A 809 38.29 14.28 6.34
C THR A 809 37.64 14.91 5.10
N ALA A 810 36.95 14.12 4.29
CA ALA A 810 36.26 14.55 3.09
C ALA A 810 34.75 14.29 3.19
N VAL A 811 33.95 15.33 2.98
CA VAL A 811 32.48 15.28 3.03
C VAL A 811 31.89 15.81 1.73
N THR A 812 31.13 14.99 1.00
CA THR A 812 30.40 15.46 -0.19
C THR A 812 29.07 16.10 0.20
N ALA A 813 28.77 17.26 -0.38
CA ALA A 813 27.55 18.00 -0.09
C ALA A 813 27.03 18.76 -1.31
N SER A 814 25.72 19.03 -1.29
CA SER A 814 25.06 20.05 -2.12
C SER A 814 24.92 21.37 -1.34
N ASP A 815 24.57 22.43 -2.06
CA ASP A 815 24.23 23.77 -1.56
C ASP A 815 22.82 23.87 -0.93
N SER A 816 22.12 22.74 -0.78
CA SER A 816 20.82 22.72 -0.12
C SER A 816 20.94 23.03 1.38
N VAL A 817 19.93 23.70 1.94
CA VAL A 817 19.87 24.02 3.38
C VAL A 817 20.07 22.77 4.23
N TYR A 818 19.39 21.67 3.86
CA TYR A 818 19.54 20.35 4.44
C TYR A 818 21.01 19.93 4.62
N ASN A 819 21.81 19.83 3.55
CA ASN A 819 23.21 19.40 3.65
C ASN A 819 24.10 20.44 4.32
N THR A 820 23.78 21.73 4.15
CA THR A 820 24.52 22.87 4.69
C THR A 820 24.57 22.84 6.22
N TRP A 821 23.43 22.78 6.90
CA TRP A 821 23.42 22.84 8.38
C TRP A 821 24.10 21.60 8.99
N GLN A 822 23.96 20.44 8.36
CA GLN A 822 24.59 19.19 8.75
C GLN A 822 26.13 19.31 8.68
N CYS A 823 26.66 19.81 7.55
CA CYS A 823 28.10 20.06 7.38
C CYS A 823 28.67 21.06 8.40
N ARG A 824 27.93 22.14 8.75
CA ARG A 824 28.37 23.13 9.75
C ARG A 824 28.50 22.51 11.14
N ILE A 825 27.54 21.68 11.56
CA ILE A 825 27.60 20.93 12.83
C ILE A 825 28.77 19.94 12.82
N MET A 826 28.93 19.15 11.76
CA MET A 826 30.05 18.22 11.66
C MET A 826 31.40 18.95 11.74
N TYR A 827 31.56 20.07 11.04
CA TYR A 827 32.80 20.84 11.02
C TYR A 827 33.11 21.53 12.37
N TYR A 828 32.08 21.97 13.12
CA TYR A 828 32.24 22.43 14.50
C TYR A 828 32.86 21.34 15.39
N TRP A 829 32.31 20.14 15.37
CA TRP A 829 32.82 19.01 16.16
C TRP A 829 34.17 18.50 15.67
N PHE A 830 34.42 18.52 14.36
CA PHE A 830 35.73 18.25 13.78
C PHE A 830 36.80 19.18 14.40
N LYS A 831 36.58 20.50 14.40
CA LYS A 831 37.55 21.48 14.95
C LYS A 831 37.85 21.25 16.43
N LYS A 832 36.83 20.85 17.20
CA LYS A 832 36.97 20.55 18.64
C LYS A 832 37.87 19.33 18.88
N PHE A 833 37.63 18.23 18.14
CA PHE A 833 38.35 16.96 18.32
C PHE A 833 39.65 16.83 17.51
N GLN A 834 39.94 17.71 16.55
CA GLN A 834 41.14 17.65 15.70
C GLN A 834 42.44 17.69 16.52
N ASN A 835 42.50 18.52 17.56
CA ASN A 835 43.72 18.78 18.33
C ASN A 835 43.79 18.04 19.67
N GLU A 836 42.79 17.22 20.00
CA GLU A 836 42.75 16.45 21.25
C GLU A 836 43.76 15.29 21.29
N SER A 837 44.08 14.83 22.50
CA SER A 837 44.98 13.69 22.73
C SER A 837 44.40 12.42 22.13
N GLY A 838 45.18 11.71 21.31
CA GLY A 838 44.74 10.52 20.57
C GLY A 838 44.15 10.80 19.19
N SER A 839 43.92 12.06 18.82
CA SER A 839 43.47 12.43 17.48
C SER A 839 44.58 12.28 16.43
N GLU A 840 44.25 11.66 15.31
CA GLU A 840 45.03 11.68 14.06
C GLU A 840 44.22 12.30 12.89
N MET A 841 43.25 13.16 13.23
CA MET A 841 42.52 13.98 12.26
C MET A 841 43.44 15.08 11.71
N GLY A 842 43.66 15.07 10.39
CA GLY A 842 44.43 16.06 9.63
C GLY A 842 43.56 17.23 9.18
N GLY A 843 43.59 17.57 7.89
CA GLY A 843 42.70 18.55 7.28
C GLY A 843 41.23 18.09 7.12
N PHE A 844 40.38 19.02 6.69
CA PHE A 844 38.97 18.80 6.35
C PHE A 844 38.66 19.49 5.02
N THR A 845 37.89 18.85 4.14
CA THR A 845 37.31 19.47 2.94
C THR A 845 35.84 19.09 2.77
N ARG A 846 34.99 20.10 2.60
CA ARG A 846 33.64 19.94 2.04
C ARG A 846 33.74 19.96 0.52
N ILE A 847 33.39 18.86 -0.13
CA ILE A 847 33.38 18.73 -1.60
C ILE A 847 31.97 19.10 -2.07
N LEU A 848 31.80 20.36 -2.49
CA LEU A 848 30.54 20.95 -2.91
C LEU A 848 30.30 20.65 -4.40
N HIS A 849 29.33 19.80 -4.72
CA HIS A 849 29.16 19.23 -6.07
C HIS A 849 28.02 19.85 -6.90
N ASN A 850 27.70 21.12 -6.65
CA ASN A 850 26.74 21.94 -7.41
C ASN A 850 27.39 22.74 -8.56
N GLY A 851 28.73 22.73 -8.66
CA GLY A 851 29.51 23.50 -9.63
C GLY A 851 29.64 25.01 -9.34
N LYS A 852 29.17 25.52 -8.19
CA LYS A 852 29.15 26.96 -7.85
C LYS A 852 29.56 27.24 -6.39
N PRO A 853 30.26 28.35 -6.09
CA PRO A 853 30.56 28.74 -4.72
C PRO A 853 29.29 29.06 -3.92
N ASP A 854 29.36 28.92 -2.60
CA ASP A 854 28.30 29.32 -1.65
C ASP A 854 28.81 30.24 -0.54
N LYS A 855 27.90 30.76 0.30
CA LYS A 855 28.23 31.69 1.39
C LYS A 855 28.98 31.07 2.59
N TYR A 856 29.28 29.76 2.56
CA TYR A 856 29.90 29.03 3.66
C TYR A 856 31.34 28.59 3.35
N MET A 857 31.87 28.92 2.18
CA MET A 857 33.26 28.62 1.81
C MET A 857 34.29 29.33 2.70
N ASP A 858 33.93 30.49 3.28
CA ASP A 858 34.76 31.21 4.26
C ASP A 858 34.75 30.55 5.66
N GLU A 859 33.71 29.75 5.95
CA GLU A 859 33.58 29.03 7.23
C GLU A 859 34.21 27.63 7.16
N ILE A 860 33.88 26.87 6.11
CA ILE A 860 34.28 25.47 5.91
C ILE A 860 35.19 25.40 4.69
N PRO A 861 36.43 24.87 4.79
CA PRO A 861 37.30 24.65 3.64
C PRO A 861 36.56 23.82 2.58
N THR A 862 36.36 24.40 1.40
CA THR A 862 35.44 23.86 0.40
C THR A 862 36.14 23.72 -0.95
N PHE A 863 35.97 22.56 -1.59
CA PHE A 863 36.34 22.34 -2.99
C PHE A 863 35.06 22.32 -3.84
N ILE A 864 35.04 23.07 -4.94
CA ILE A 864 33.91 23.11 -5.87
C ILE A 864 34.12 22.05 -6.95
N ALA A 865 33.35 20.97 -6.88
CA ALA A 865 33.26 19.97 -7.95
C ALA A 865 32.15 20.36 -8.93
N GLN A 866 32.42 20.21 -10.23
CA GLN A 866 31.37 20.33 -11.25
C GLN A 866 30.41 19.13 -11.15
N PRO A 867 29.10 19.32 -11.34
CA PRO A 867 28.16 18.21 -11.43
C PRO A 867 28.46 17.36 -12.67
N LEU A 868 27.77 16.23 -12.80
CA LEU A 868 27.91 15.39 -13.99
C LEU A 868 27.50 16.14 -15.27
N PRO A 869 28.23 15.98 -16.40
CA PRO A 869 27.92 16.66 -17.65
C PRO A 869 26.53 16.28 -18.19
N ALA A 870 25.71 17.30 -18.48
CA ALA A 870 24.36 17.14 -19.00
C ALA A 870 24.35 16.37 -20.33
N GLY A 871 23.87 15.13 -20.28
CA GLY A 871 23.99 14.12 -21.34
C GLY A 871 24.41 12.75 -20.81
N MET A 872 25.22 12.67 -19.76
CA MET A 872 25.66 11.40 -19.17
C MET A 872 24.64 10.83 -18.16
N ASP A 873 23.82 11.73 -17.62
CA ASP A 873 22.58 11.56 -16.87
C ASP A 873 21.34 11.34 -17.77
N ARG A 874 21.44 11.58 -19.09
CA ARG A 874 20.32 11.42 -20.04
C ARG A 874 20.13 9.98 -20.54
N LEU A 875 19.68 9.11 -19.64
CA LEU A 875 18.75 8.04 -20.05
C LEU A 875 17.31 8.59 -19.95
N PRO A 876 16.37 8.15 -20.80
CA PRO A 876 14.98 8.62 -20.77
C PRO A 876 14.26 8.45 -19.42
N PHE A 877 14.79 7.58 -18.55
CA PHE A 877 14.30 7.15 -17.24
C PHE A 877 14.91 7.92 -16.05
N LEU A 878 15.89 8.81 -16.26
CA LEU A 878 16.61 9.55 -15.20
C LEU A 878 16.09 10.98 -15.00
N GLN A 879 14.96 11.33 -15.63
CA GLN A 879 14.49 12.71 -15.76
C GLN A 879 13.41 13.12 -14.74
N SER A 880 12.80 12.18 -14.03
CA SER A 880 11.73 12.40 -13.05
C SER A 880 12.23 12.51 -11.59
N GLN A 881 13.31 11.81 -11.22
CA GLN A 881 14.03 12.04 -9.96
C GLN A 881 15.53 11.85 -10.17
N GLY A 882 16.28 12.95 -10.24
CA GLY A 882 17.74 12.88 -10.41
C GLY A 882 18.38 12.11 -9.24
N TYR A 883 19.06 11.00 -9.54
CA TYR A 883 19.80 10.24 -8.52
C TYR A 883 21.10 10.99 -8.15
N ILE A 884 20.93 12.07 -7.36
CA ILE A 884 21.96 13.06 -6.98
C ILE A 884 23.22 12.39 -6.44
N VAL A 885 23.08 11.22 -5.81
CA VAL A 885 24.15 10.38 -5.26
C VAL A 885 25.26 10.09 -6.29
N LEU A 886 24.97 10.02 -7.59
CA LEU A 886 26.00 9.84 -8.63
C LEU A 886 27.00 11.00 -8.74
N ASN A 887 26.66 12.20 -8.26
CA ASN A 887 27.63 13.30 -8.21
C ASN A 887 28.73 13.05 -7.17
N ARG A 888 28.52 12.20 -6.15
CA ARG A 888 29.50 11.88 -5.12
C ARG A 888 30.79 11.26 -5.69
N PRO A 889 30.76 10.10 -6.40
CA PRO A 889 31.97 9.53 -6.99
C PRO A 889 32.65 10.49 -7.97
N TRP A 890 31.87 11.24 -8.76
CA TRP A 890 32.41 12.23 -9.70
C TRP A 890 33.12 13.40 -9.00
N ALA A 891 32.58 13.85 -7.87
CA ALA A 891 33.18 14.90 -7.05
C ALA A 891 34.48 14.43 -6.39
N PHE A 892 34.55 13.17 -5.95
CA PHE A 892 35.80 12.57 -5.47
C PHE A 892 36.85 12.45 -6.57
N VAL A 893 36.49 12.06 -7.80
CA VAL A 893 37.43 12.02 -8.93
C VAL A 893 38.04 13.41 -9.18
N GLN A 894 37.23 14.46 -9.23
CA GLN A 894 37.71 15.83 -9.43
C GLN A 894 38.59 16.31 -8.27
N TRP A 895 38.14 16.13 -7.03
CA TRP A 895 38.86 16.56 -5.83
C TRP A 895 40.23 15.89 -5.71
N LEU A 896 40.32 14.58 -5.93
CA LEU A 896 41.58 13.82 -5.86
C LEU A 896 42.58 14.15 -6.99
N GLN A 897 42.10 14.76 -8.08
CA GLN A 897 42.92 15.22 -9.21
C GLN A 897 43.41 16.66 -9.04
N GLN A 898 42.63 17.52 -8.36
CA GLN A 898 42.82 18.98 -8.39
C GLN A 898 43.20 19.59 -7.03
N ALA A 899 42.90 18.94 -5.91
CA ALA A 899 43.18 19.48 -4.58
C ALA A 899 44.55 19.04 -4.03
N ASP A 900 45.26 19.95 -3.36
CA ASP A 900 46.49 19.66 -2.61
C ASP A 900 46.17 19.01 -1.25
N ILE A 901 46.11 17.67 -1.24
CA ILE A 901 45.82 16.88 -0.04
C ILE A 901 47.15 16.41 0.57
N LYS A 902 47.52 17.00 1.72
CA LYS A 902 48.80 16.76 2.40
C LYS A 902 48.87 15.39 3.07
N GLU A 903 47.76 14.89 3.60
CA GLU A 903 47.68 13.63 4.32
C GLU A 903 47.73 12.40 3.39
N ASP A 904 48.32 11.30 3.86
CA ASP A 904 48.41 10.04 3.11
C ASP A 904 47.15 9.16 3.20
N TYR A 905 46.23 9.51 4.09
CA TYR A 905 44.97 8.82 4.35
C TYR A 905 43.80 9.78 4.21
N ILE A 906 42.63 9.26 3.86
CA ILE A 906 41.39 10.03 3.70
C ILE A 906 40.28 9.31 4.48
N LEU A 907 39.60 10.03 5.35
CA LEU A 907 38.32 9.65 5.93
C LEU A 907 37.22 10.19 5.01
N MET A 908 36.54 9.30 4.29
CA MET A 908 35.28 9.64 3.63
C MET A 908 34.16 9.63 4.68
N SER A 909 33.37 10.70 4.72
CA SER A 909 32.33 10.94 5.71
C SER A 909 31.09 11.59 5.06
N GLU A 910 29.92 11.45 5.69
CA GLU A 910 28.67 12.09 5.24
C GLU A 910 28.34 13.35 6.07
N PRO A 911 27.47 14.25 5.58
CA PRO A 911 27.01 15.41 6.33
C PRO A 911 26.33 15.06 7.66
N ASP A 912 25.59 13.94 7.73
CA ASP A 912 24.88 13.48 8.93
C ASP A 912 25.75 12.67 9.91
N HIS A 913 27.06 12.92 9.91
CA HIS A 913 27.99 12.42 10.90
C HIS A 913 28.30 13.47 11.98
N VAL A 914 28.08 13.14 13.25
CA VAL A 914 28.62 13.89 14.39
C VAL A 914 29.79 13.13 14.99
N ILE A 915 30.98 13.71 14.98
CA ILE A 915 32.16 13.15 15.65
C ILE A 915 31.98 13.35 17.16
N VAL A 916 31.97 12.27 17.94
CA VAL A 916 31.74 12.30 19.39
C VAL A 916 33.01 12.21 20.23
N LYS A 917 34.12 11.75 19.63
CA LYS A 917 35.42 11.53 20.29
C LYS A 917 36.56 11.71 19.27
N PRO A 918 37.79 12.00 19.71
CA PRO A 918 38.97 12.02 18.85
C PRO A 918 39.14 10.71 18.08
N ILE A 919 39.35 10.81 16.76
CA ILE A 919 39.44 9.63 15.89
C ILE A 919 40.93 9.35 15.58
N PRO A 920 41.49 8.19 16.00
CA PRO A 920 42.81 7.75 15.58
C PRO A 920 42.78 7.17 14.16
N ASN A 921 43.92 7.03 13.50
CA ASN A 921 43.96 6.37 12.20
C ASN A 921 43.89 4.84 12.37
N LEU A 922 42.67 4.33 12.32
CA LEU A 922 42.37 2.90 12.47
C LEU A 922 42.98 2.03 11.36
N SER A 923 43.37 2.58 10.20
CA SER A 923 43.97 1.80 9.10
C SER A 923 45.28 1.19 9.54
N THR A 924 45.48 -0.11 9.30
CA THR A 924 46.74 -0.81 9.57
C THR A 924 47.07 -1.78 8.43
N GLY A 925 48.33 -2.21 8.33
CA GLY A 925 48.77 -3.19 7.31
C GLY A 925 48.70 -2.76 5.84
N GLY A 926 48.20 -1.54 5.54
CA GLY A 926 47.88 -1.11 4.16
C GLY A 926 46.41 -1.34 3.78
N LEU A 927 45.61 -1.94 4.68
CA LEU A 927 44.16 -2.11 4.55
C LEU A 927 43.42 -0.81 4.87
N GLY A 928 42.26 -0.61 4.26
CA GLY A 928 41.30 0.41 4.72
C GLY A 928 40.65 0.04 6.06
N VAL A 929 39.87 0.95 6.63
CA VAL A 929 38.90 0.63 7.70
C VAL A 929 37.56 1.15 7.29
N ALA A 930 36.54 0.30 7.40
CA ALA A 930 35.18 0.60 6.99
C ALA A 930 34.18 0.10 8.03
N PHE A 931 33.04 0.77 8.13
CA PHE A 931 31.90 0.23 8.87
C PHE A 931 31.21 -0.87 8.05
N PRO A 932 30.95 -2.06 8.62
CA PRO A 932 30.22 -3.12 7.92
C PRO A 932 28.71 -2.83 7.92
N PHE A 933 28.13 -2.66 6.75
CA PHE A 933 26.69 -2.44 6.57
C PHE A 933 25.95 -3.75 6.37
N PHE A 934 25.00 -4.06 7.27
CA PHE A 934 24.25 -5.32 7.26
C PHE A 934 23.40 -5.54 6.00
N TYR A 935 23.08 -4.49 5.24
CA TYR A 935 22.31 -4.52 4.00
C TYR A 935 23.16 -4.55 2.73
N ILE A 936 24.49 -4.50 2.85
CA ILE A 936 25.41 -4.77 1.74
C ILE A 936 25.76 -6.26 1.83
N GLU A 937 25.10 -7.07 1.00
CA GLU A 937 25.15 -8.53 1.06
C GLU A 937 25.71 -9.14 -0.25
N PRO A 938 27.03 -9.07 -0.53
CA PRO A 938 27.57 -9.48 -1.82
C PRO A 938 27.29 -10.94 -2.22
N LYS A 939 27.20 -11.85 -1.24
CA LYS A 939 26.80 -13.25 -1.49
C LYS A 939 25.35 -13.40 -1.96
N ARG A 940 24.43 -12.59 -1.42
CA ARG A 940 23.00 -12.65 -1.73
C ARG A 940 22.72 -12.17 -3.15
N TYR A 941 23.50 -11.19 -3.62
CA TYR A 941 23.37 -10.58 -4.94
C TYR A 941 24.48 -11.01 -5.90
N GLU A 942 25.07 -12.20 -5.72
CA GLU A 942 26.22 -12.65 -6.50
C GLU A 942 25.93 -12.63 -8.01
N SER A 943 24.79 -13.16 -8.46
CA SER A 943 24.38 -13.17 -9.88
C SER A 943 24.43 -11.79 -10.54
N VAL A 944 23.93 -10.76 -9.84
CA VAL A 944 23.93 -9.37 -10.30
C VAL A 944 25.34 -8.78 -10.26
N LEU A 945 26.08 -9.02 -9.17
CA LEU A 945 27.41 -8.47 -8.95
C LEU A 945 28.47 -9.07 -9.89
N ARG A 946 28.32 -10.31 -10.37
CA ARG A 946 29.24 -10.91 -11.36
C ARG A 946 29.37 -10.14 -12.66
N LYS A 947 28.38 -9.32 -13.04
CA LYS A 947 28.48 -8.37 -14.17
C LYS A 947 29.58 -7.30 -13.97
N TYR A 948 29.85 -6.93 -12.71
CA TYR A 948 30.77 -5.84 -12.33
C TYR A 948 32.05 -6.34 -11.65
N PHE A 949 31.99 -7.54 -11.06
CA PHE A 949 33.12 -8.28 -10.50
C PHE A 949 33.14 -9.73 -11.04
N PRO A 950 33.60 -9.93 -12.29
CA PRO A 950 33.58 -11.25 -12.94
C PRO A 950 34.45 -12.28 -12.19
N GLU A 951 34.19 -13.57 -12.40
CA GLU A 951 34.86 -14.66 -11.68
C GLU A 951 36.39 -14.64 -11.77
N ASN A 952 36.95 -14.18 -12.89
CA ASN A 952 38.39 -14.02 -13.08
C ASN A 952 39.04 -12.92 -12.20
N LYS A 953 38.25 -12.10 -11.50
CA LYS A 953 38.70 -11.13 -10.49
C LYS A 953 38.75 -11.73 -9.08
N GLY A 954 38.19 -12.93 -8.87
CA GLY A 954 38.19 -13.65 -7.60
C GLY A 954 36.80 -14.04 -7.10
N PRO A 955 36.72 -14.67 -5.91
CA PRO A 955 35.45 -15.03 -5.29
C PRO A 955 34.66 -13.79 -4.87
N ILE A 956 33.32 -13.89 -4.84
CA ILE A 956 32.44 -12.76 -4.46
C ILE A 956 32.71 -12.25 -3.04
N THR A 957 33.29 -13.08 -2.18
CA THR A 957 33.74 -12.74 -0.81
C THR A 957 34.87 -11.73 -0.75
N ASN A 958 35.50 -11.38 -1.88
CA ASN A 958 36.46 -10.28 -1.95
C ASN A 958 35.77 -8.89 -1.92
N ILE A 959 34.46 -8.84 -2.15
CA ILE A 959 33.66 -7.63 -1.96
C ILE A 959 33.31 -7.56 -0.47
N ASP A 960 33.91 -6.60 0.22
CA ASP A 960 33.58 -6.30 1.62
C ASP A 960 32.13 -5.77 1.74
N PRO A 961 31.39 -6.08 2.83
CA PRO A 961 30.02 -5.60 3.06
C PRO A 961 30.02 -4.14 3.54
N ILE A 962 30.47 -3.22 2.69
CA ILE A 962 30.77 -1.82 3.03
C ILE A 962 30.15 -0.84 2.04
N GLY A 963 30.12 0.44 2.40
CA GLY A 963 29.91 1.55 1.46
C GLY A 963 31.10 2.50 1.45
N ASN A 964 30.94 3.66 0.80
CA ASN A 964 31.95 4.70 0.71
C ASN A 964 32.25 5.39 2.06
N SER A 965 31.33 5.34 3.04
CA SER A 965 31.41 6.14 4.26
C SER A 965 30.73 5.43 5.45
N PRO A 966 31.28 5.52 6.69
CA PRO A 966 32.60 6.04 7.02
C PRO A 966 33.70 5.06 6.63
N VAL A 967 34.72 5.55 5.90
CA VAL A 967 35.88 4.74 5.48
C VAL A 967 37.17 5.54 5.61
N ILE A 968 38.18 5.00 6.30
CA ILE A 968 39.57 5.50 6.25
C ILE A 968 40.35 4.65 5.26
N VAL A 969 40.84 5.26 4.20
CA VAL A 969 41.58 4.60 3.11
C VAL A 969 42.81 5.41 2.71
N GLY A 970 43.87 4.75 2.22
CA GLY A 970 45.05 5.44 1.71
C GLY A 970 44.72 6.27 0.45
N LYS A 971 45.23 7.52 0.38
CA LYS A 971 45.02 8.47 -0.71
C LYS A 971 45.31 7.86 -2.09
N GLU A 972 46.42 7.15 -2.23
CA GLU A 972 46.83 6.50 -3.48
C GLU A 972 45.99 5.26 -3.84
N SER A 973 45.32 4.64 -2.87
CA SER A 973 44.30 3.61 -3.12
C SER A 973 43.00 4.26 -3.59
N LEU A 974 42.55 5.33 -2.93
CA LEU A 974 41.31 6.02 -3.29
C LEU A 974 41.38 6.67 -4.68
N LYS A 975 42.54 7.20 -5.09
CA LYS A 975 42.80 7.67 -6.47
C LYS A 975 42.55 6.61 -7.55
N LYS A 976 42.75 5.31 -7.23
CA LYS A 976 42.45 4.19 -8.14
C LYS A 976 40.99 3.77 -8.06
N ILE A 977 40.44 3.73 -6.85
CA ILE A 977 39.04 3.35 -6.60
C ILE A 977 38.08 4.36 -7.25
N ALA A 978 38.27 5.67 -7.07
CA ALA A 978 37.27 6.67 -7.44
C ALA A 978 36.84 6.66 -8.92
N PRO A 979 37.73 6.55 -9.92
CA PRO A 979 37.31 6.40 -11.32
C PRO A 979 36.54 5.11 -11.60
N THR A 980 36.89 3.99 -10.95
CA THR A 980 36.17 2.72 -11.10
C THR A 980 34.83 2.74 -10.38
N TRP A 981 34.76 3.30 -9.17
CA TRP A 981 33.54 3.52 -8.41
C TRP A 981 32.55 4.37 -9.22
N MET A 982 33.03 5.45 -9.85
CA MET A 982 32.25 6.28 -10.77
C MET A 982 31.68 5.47 -11.95
N ASN A 983 32.53 4.73 -12.66
CA ASN A 983 32.12 3.96 -13.84
C ASN A 983 31.18 2.79 -13.49
N VAL A 984 31.41 2.09 -12.38
CA VAL A 984 30.55 1.00 -11.90
C VAL A 984 29.21 1.56 -11.42
N SER A 985 29.18 2.70 -10.74
CA SER A 985 27.94 3.37 -10.33
C SER A 985 27.07 3.73 -11.55
N LEU A 986 27.69 4.28 -12.61
CA LEU A 986 26.99 4.51 -13.87
C LEU A 986 26.53 3.22 -14.52
N ALA A 987 27.37 2.19 -14.58
CA ALA A 987 27.03 0.93 -15.24
C ALA A 987 25.86 0.21 -14.54
N MET A 988 25.91 0.12 -13.20
CA MET A 988 24.82 -0.42 -12.39
C MET A 988 23.53 0.40 -12.56
N LYS A 989 23.60 1.74 -12.58
CA LYS A 989 22.39 2.58 -12.78
C LYS A 989 21.80 2.48 -14.20
N LYS A 990 22.56 1.96 -15.17
CA LYS A 990 22.10 1.68 -16.54
C LYS A 990 21.54 0.27 -16.73
N ASP A 991 21.76 -0.62 -15.77
CA ASP A 991 21.29 -2.01 -15.78
C ASP A 991 20.00 -2.13 -14.95
N PRO A 992 18.83 -2.39 -15.57
CA PRO A 992 17.56 -2.47 -14.85
C PRO A 992 17.53 -3.52 -13.74
N GLU A 993 18.33 -4.58 -13.84
CA GLU A 993 18.42 -5.61 -12.79
C GLU A 993 19.18 -5.09 -11.58
N ALA A 994 20.32 -4.42 -11.79
CA ALA A 994 21.14 -3.86 -10.72
C ALA A 994 20.47 -2.64 -10.06
N ASP A 995 19.84 -1.76 -10.83
CA ASP A 995 19.09 -0.62 -10.30
C ASP A 995 17.88 -1.07 -9.46
N LYS A 996 17.15 -2.10 -9.92
CA LYS A 996 16.05 -2.70 -9.14
C LYS A 996 16.55 -3.43 -7.90
N ALA A 997 17.70 -4.09 -7.96
CA ALA A 997 18.25 -4.88 -6.84
C ALA A 997 18.83 -4.00 -5.72
N PHE A 998 19.53 -2.90 -6.06
CA PHE A 998 20.27 -2.07 -5.10
C PHE A 998 19.61 -0.71 -4.81
N GLY A 999 18.81 -0.17 -5.73
CA GLY A 999 18.08 1.08 -5.57
C GLY A 999 18.94 2.23 -5.04
N TRP A 1000 18.51 2.85 -3.95
CA TRP A 1000 19.22 4.01 -3.37
C TRP A 1000 20.64 3.72 -2.88
N VAL A 1001 20.98 2.47 -2.53
CA VAL A 1001 22.33 2.08 -2.03
C VAL A 1001 23.26 1.52 -3.12
N LEU A 1002 22.85 1.61 -4.39
CA LEU A 1002 23.61 1.16 -5.57
C LEU A 1002 25.03 1.72 -5.63
N GLU A 1003 25.20 3.00 -5.32
CA GLU A 1003 26.53 3.64 -5.27
C GLU A 1003 27.45 2.97 -4.23
N MET A 1004 26.92 2.59 -3.06
CA MET A 1004 27.69 1.90 -2.01
C MET A 1004 28.17 0.52 -2.47
N TYR A 1005 27.32 -0.24 -3.17
CA TYR A 1005 27.71 -1.49 -3.83
C TYR A 1005 28.80 -1.26 -4.89
N ALA A 1006 28.70 -0.18 -5.67
CA ALA A 1006 29.72 0.19 -6.64
C ALA A 1006 31.06 0.57 -5.98
N TYR A 1007 31.05 1.22 -4.81
CA TYR A 1007 32.26 1.50 -4.02
C TYR A 1007 32.92 0.20 -3.53
N ALA A 1008 32.13 -0.74 -2.99
CA ALA A 1008 32.62 -2.03 -2.51
C ALA A 1008 33.22 -2.85 -3.66
N VAL A 1009 32.53 -2.92 -4.81
CA VAL A 1009 33.03 -3.57 -6.03
C VAL A 1009 34.33 -2.90 -6.51
N ALA A 1010 34.40 -1.58 -6.56
CA ALA A 1010 35.60 -0.87 -6.99
C ALA A 1010 36.80 -1.08 -6.04
N SER A 1011 36.56 -1.13 -4.73
CA SER A 1011 37.57 -1.45 -3.71
C SER A 1011 38.13 -2.87 -3.92
N ALA A 1012 37.25 -3.86 -4.08
CA ALA A 1012 37.63 -5.23 -4.40
C ALA A 1012 38.39 -5.35 -5.74
N HIS A 1013 37.95 -4.62 -6.78
CA HIS A 1013 38.55 -4.64 -8.11
C HIS A 1013 40.02 -4.17 -8.11
N HIS A 1014 40.37 -3.25 -7.21
CA HIS A 1014 41.74 -2.74 -7.02
C HIS A 1014 42.52 -3.46 -5.93
N GLY A 1015 41.97 -4.54 -5.35
CA GLY A 1015 42.62 -5.31 -4.29
C GLY A 1015 42.76 -4.57 -2.95
N VAL A 1016 41.87 -3.59 -2.69
CA VAL A 1016 41.88 -2.77 -1.47
C VAL A 1016 40.93 -3.37 -0.45
N GLY A 1017 41.44 -4.32 0.34
CA GLY A 1017 40.69 -4.94 1.45
C GLY A 1017 40.58 -4.03 2.67
N ASN A 1018 39.55 -4.27 3.50
CA ASN A 1018 39.20 -3.39 4.62
C ASN A 1018 39.11 -4.15 5.95
N ILE A 1019 39.50 -3.47 7.03
CA ILE A 1019 39.21 -3.91 8.40
C ILE A 1019 37.78 -3.48 8.72
N LEU A 1020 36.89 -4.46 8.93
CA LEU A 1020 35.49 -4.21 9.25
C LEU A 1020 35.34 -3.84 10.73
N TYR A 1021 35.21 -2.55 11.03
CA TYR A 1021 35.21 -2.03 12.40
C TYR A 1021 33.78 -1.65 12.84
N LYS A 1022 33.13 -2.54 13.60
CA LYS A 1022 31.73 -2.34 14.06
C LYS A 1022 31.57 -1.13 14.98
N ASP A 1023 32.59 -0.78 15.76
CA ASP A 1023 32.57 0.39 16.64
C ASP A 1023 32.92 1.71 15.92
N PHE A 1024 32.97 1.76 14.59
CA PHE A 1024 33.34 3.00 13.88
C PHE A 1024 32.27 4.09 14.04
N MET A 1025 31.00 3.71 13.90
CA MET A 1025 29.85 4.60 14.09
C MET A 1025 28.69 3.92 14.81
N LEU A 1026 27.75 4.71 15.31
CA LEU A 1026 26.44 4.26 15.76
C LEU A 1026 25.29 4.91 14.99
N GLN A 1027 24.15 4.24 14.98
CA GLN A 1027 22.91 4.66 14.33
C GLN A 1027 21.77 4.75 15.35
N PRO A 1028 21.58 5.88 16.04
CA PRO A 1028 20.38 6.12 16.84
C PRO A 1028 19.12 6.09 15.93
N PRO A 1029 17.95 5.66 16.45
CA PRO A 1029 17.68 5.27 17.83
C PRO A 1029 18.08 3.83 18.20
N TRP A 1030 18.59 3.03 17.26
CA TRP A 1030 18.83 1.59 17.43
C TRP A 1030 20.02 1.29 18.35
N ASP A 1031 21.15 1.95 18.10
CA ASP A 1031 22.29 1.93 19.00
C ASP A 1031 22.04 2.83 20.20
N LYS A 1032 21.95 2.25 21.40
CA LYS A 1032 21.54 2.97 22.62
C LYS A 1032 22.67 3.75 23.30
N GLU A 1033 23.91 3.27 23.17
CA GLU A 1033 25.08 3.74 23.93
C GLU A 1033 26.23 4.15 23.00
N ILE A 1034 26.95 5.22 23.39
CA ILE A 1034 28.14 5.72 22.72
C ILE A 1034 29.30 4.73 22.89
N GLY A 1035 29.56 4.29 24.12
CA GLY A 1035 30.62 3.32 24.43
C GLY A 1035 31.99 3.71 23.83
N LYS A 1036 32.55 2.82 22.99
CA LYS A 1036 33.84 3.01 22.30
C LYS A 1036 33.74 3.71 20.94
N LYS A 1037 32.53 4.09 20.50
CA LYS A 1037 32.28 4.52 19.13
C LYS A 1037 32.67 5.98 18.88
N PHE A 1038 32.97 6.30 17.62
CA PHE A 1038 33.57 7.57 17.22
C PHE A 1038 32.61 8.56 16.53
N ILE A 1039 31.59 8.06 15.83
CA ILE A 1039 30.68 8.85 15.00
C ILE A 1039 29.22 8.48 15.33
N ILE A 1040 28.35 9.48 15.52
CA ILE A 1040 26.90 9.31 15.42
C ILE A 1040 26.46 9.58 13.99
N HIS A 1041 25.84 8.60 13.34
CA HIS A 1041 25.22 8.73 12.02
C HIS A 1041 23.70 8.80 12.19
N TYR A 1042 23.14 10.02 12.21
CA TYR A 1042 21.74 10.28 12.58
C TYR A 1042 20.78 10.17 11.39
N THR A 1043 20.83 9.01 10.72
CA THR A 1043 20.07 8.77 9.47
C THR A 1043 18.58 8.48 9.71
N TYR A 1044 18.22 7.92 10.87
CA TYR A 1044 16.85 7.58 11.25
C TYR A 1044 16.19 8.67 12.11
N GLY A 1045 14.87 8.79 12.00
CA GLY A 1045 14.07 9.60 12.92
C GLY A 1045 14.09 9.01 14.33
N CYS A 1046 14.26 9.89 15.32
CA CYS A 1046 14.25 9.57 16.74
C CYS A 1046 12.93 10.07 17.34
N ASP A 1047 11.90 9.22 17.31
CA ASP A 1047 10.53 9.51 17.73
C ASP A 1047 10.21 8.81 19.05
N TYR A 1048 9.90 9.58 20.09
CA TYR A 1048 9.67 9.07 21.45
C TYR A 1048 8.41 9.67 22.08
N ASN A 1049 7.76 8.91 22.95
CA ASN A 1049 6.74 9.45 23.86
C ASN A 1049 7.39 10.13 25.08
N MET A 1050 6.60 10.85 25.87
CA MET A 1050 7.10 11.59 27.05
C MET A 1050 7.59 10.68 28.20
N LYS A 1051 7.43 9.35 28.10
CA LYS A 1051 8.02 8.35 29.01
C LYS A 1051 9.39 7.83 28.54
N GLY A 1052 9.88 8.29 27.39
CA GLY A 1052 11.14 7.87 26.79
C GLY A 1052 11.07 6.57 25.98
N GLU A 1053 9.88 6.12 25.61
CA GLU A 1053 9.65 4.90 24.83
C GLU A 1053 9.59 5.22 23.32
N LEU A 1054 10.28 4.43 22.49
CA LEU A 1054 10.42 4.66 21.05
C LEU A 1054 9.09 4.36 20.31
N THR A 1055 8.56 5.32 19.56
CA THR A 1055 7.28 5.18 18.83
C THR A 1055 7.49 4.70 17.39
N TYR A 1056 7.54 3.39 17.19
CA TYR A 1056 7.73 2.78 15.86
C TYR A 1056 6.69 3.25 14.83
N GLY A 1057 7.17 3.81 13.72
CA GLY A 1057 6.32 4.18 12.57
C GLY A 1057 5.37 5.36 12.81
N LYS A 1058 5.48 6.07 13.93
CA LYS A 1058 4.64 7.23 14.28
C LYS A 1058 5.52 8.41 14.69
N ILE A 1059 5.05 9.63 14.42
CA ILE A 1059 5.64 10.85 14.98
C ILE A 1059 5.47 10.82 16.50
N GLY A 1060 6.58 10.87 17.22
CA GLY A 1060 6.60 10.90 18.69
C GLY A 1060 6.17 12.26 19.26
N GLU A 1061 5.79 12.28 20.54
CA GLU A 1061 5.55 13.52 21.29
C GLU A 1061 6.82 14.37 21.39
N TRP A 1062 7.97 13.70 21.50
CA TRP A 1062 9.29 14.27 21.27
C TRP A 1062 9.90 13.64 20.02
N ARG A 1063 10.41 14.48 19.10
CA ARG A 1063 11.02 14.04 17.83
C ARG A 1063 12.33 14.77 17.56
N PHE A 1064 13.32 14.02 17.07
CA PHE A 1064 14.43 14.57 16.27
C PHE A 1064 14.56 13.78 14.96
N ASP A 1065 14.30 14.43 13.82
CA ASP A 1065 14.61 13.90 12.48
C ASP A 1065 15.16 15.03 11.62
N LYS A 1066 16.32 14.80 11.00
CA LYS A 1066 16.95 15.74 10.07
C LYS A 1066 16.05 16.12 8.89
N ARG A 1067 15.09 15.26 8.49
CA ARG A 1067 14.14 15.53 7.40
C ARG A 1067 13.11 16.61 7.76
N SER A 1068 12.85 16.84 9.05
CA SER A 1068 12.07 17.98 9.52
C SER A 1068 12.78 19.33 9.30
N TYR A 1069 14.05 19.32 8.90
CA TYR A 1069 14.90 20.49 8.66
C TYR A 1069 15.44 20.49 7.20
N GLY A 1070 14.54 20.21 6.24
CA GLY A 1070 14.87 20.17 4.81
C GLY A 1070 15.07 21.55 4.17
N THR A 1071 14.17 22.48 4.48
CA THR A 1071 14.14 23.85 3.92
C THR A 1071 14.69 24.91 4.87
N VAL A 1072 14.77 24.61 6.17
CA VAL A 1072 15.27 25.49 7.23
C VAL A 1072 16.25 24.72 8.13
N ALA A 1073 17.26 25.41 8.67
CA ALA A 1073 18.15 24.81 9.67
C ALA A 1073 17.40 24.58 11.01
N PRO A 1074 17.81 23.60 11.84
CA PRO A 1074 17.19 23.39 13.14
C PRO A 1074 17.35 24.62 14.03
N PRO A 1075 16.32 25.02 14.81
CA PRO A 1075 16.42 26.17 15.71
C PRO A 1075 17.44 25.91 16.82
N ARG A 1076 18.01 26.99 17.36
CA ARG A 1076 18.83 26.94 18.58
C ARG A 1076 18.00 26.43 19.74
N ASN A 1077 18.61 25.68 20.66
CA ASN A 1077 17.98 25.14 21.87
C ASN A 1077 16.79 24.20 21.57
N LEU A 1078 17.02 23.16 20.76
CA LEU A 1078 16.08 22.05 20.59
C LEU A 1078 15.69 21.45 21.96
N PRO A 1079 14.42 21.04 22.13
CA PRO A 1079 13.97 20.44 23.39
C PRO A 1079 14.79 19.18 23.68
N MET A 1080 15.24 19.03 24.92
CA MET A 1080 15.90 17.82 25.37
C MET A 1080 14.92 16.63 25.35
N PRO A 1081 15.37 15.42 24.94
CA PRO A 1081 14.53 14.24 24.98
C PRO A 1081 14.06 13.88 26.40
N PRO A 1082 12.88 13.24 26.53
CA PRO A 1082 12.33 12.84 27.82
C PRO A 1082 13.21 11.82 28.57
N HIS A 1083 12.95 11.67 29.87
CA HIS A 1083 13.63 10.68 30.70
C HIS A 1083 13.32 9.26 30.20
N GLY A 1084 14.34 8.41 30.10
CA GLY A 1084 14.23 7.04 29.54
C GLY A 1084 14.75 6.90 28.09
N VAL A 1085 14.90 8.01 27.36
CA VAL A 1085 15.50 8.00 26.01
C VAL A 1085 16.99 7.58 26.07
N PRO A 1086 17.50 6.77 25.11
CA PRO A 1086 18.88 6.29 25.11
C PRO A 1086 19.96 7.38 25.09
N GLU A 1087 21.13 7.06 25.67
CA GLU A 1087 22.31 7.94 25.75
C GLU A 1087 22.70 8.51 24.39
N SER A 1088 22.65 7.71 23.33
CA SER A 1088 23.00 8.12 21.96
C SER A 1088 22.16 9.29 21.45
N VAL A 1089 20.84 9.24 21.65
CA VAL A 1089 19.89 10.29 21.24
C VAL A 1089 20.03 11.52 22.13
N VAL A 1090 20.16 11.33 23.44
CA VAL A 1090 20.44 12.41 24.41
C VAL A 1090 21.73 13.15 24.04
N THR A 1091 22.77 12.41 23.63
CA THR A 1091 24.08 12.96 23.24
C THR A 1091 23.99 13.71 21.92
N LEU A 1092 23.35 13.13 20.90
CA LEU A 1092 23.09 13.79 19.61
C LEU A 1092 22.42 15.17 19.80
N VAL A 1093 21.35 15.25 20.57
CA VAL A 1093 20.60 16.50 20.79
C VAL A 1093 21.43 17.53 21.56
N LYS A 1094 22.15 17.10 22.60
CA LYS A 1094 23.11 17.98 23.31
C LYS A 1094 24.15 18.55 22.36
N MET A 1095 24.68 17.73 21.45
CA MET A 1095 25.75 18.12 20.54
C MET A 1095 25.27 19.02 19.40
N VAL A 1096 24.04 18.82 18.92
CA VAL A 1096 23.36 19.77 18.01
C VAL A 1096 23.12 21.09 18.74
N ASN A 1097 22.61 21.08 19.97
CA ASN A 1097 22.39 22.29 20.76
C ASN A 1097 23.68 23.07 21.03
N GLU A 1098 24.78 22.41 21.41
CA GLU A 1098 26.06 23.09 21.61
C GLU A 1098 26.61 23.68 20.30
N ALA A 1099 26.55 22.94 19.18
CA ALA A 1099 27.00 23.44 17.88
C ALA A 1099 26.17 24.64 17.41
N THR A 1100 24.84 24.51 17.40
CA THR A 1100 23.93 25.60 16.99
C THR A 1100 24.06 26.83 17.90
N ALA A 1101 24.38 26.67 19.19
CA ALA A 1101 24.65 27.77 20.11
C ALA A 1101 25.95 28.52 19.76
N ASN A 1102 27.02 27.83 19.37
CA ASN A 1102 28.36 28.41 19.20
C ASN A 1102 28.73 28.78 17.75
N ILE A 1103 27.99 28.29 16.75
CA ILE A 1103 28.21 28.68 15.35
C ILE A 1103 27.59 30.08 15.12
N PRO A 1104 28.33 31.05 14.55
CA PRO A 1104 27.80 32.38 14.23
C PRO A 1104 26.80 32.30 13.06
N ASN A 1105 25.90 33.29 12.95
CA ASN A 1105 24.94 33.41 11.84
C ASN A 1105 24.18 32.09 11.60
N TRP A 1106 23.61 31.53 12.68
CA TRP A 1106 22.88 30.26 12.64
C TRP A 1106 21.40 30.52 12.40
N GLY A 1107 20.89 30.13 11.24
CA GLY A 1107 19.52 30.41 10.79
C GLY A 1107 19.38 31.66 9.92
N GLU A 1108 20.49 32.34 9.61
CA GLU A 1108 20.59 33.52 8.72
C GLU A 1108 21.05 33.13 7.30
#